data_AF-A0A258FCY1-F1
#
_entry.id   AF-A0A258FCY1-F1
#
_cell.length_a   1.000
_cell.length_b   1.000
_cell.length_c   1.000
_cell.angle_alpha   90.00
_cell.angle_beta   90.00
_cell.angle_gamma   90.00
#
_symmetry.space_group_name_H-M   'P 1'
#
loop_
_entity.id
_entity.type
_entity.pdbx_description
1 polymer ?
#
loop_
_entity_poly.entity_id
_entity_poly.type
_entity_poly.pdbx_seq_one_letter_code
_entity_poly.pdbx_strand_id
1 'polypeptide(L)'
;MTDELTPIDQKTVEVGLAPLLLDDTSRRKAYRARKSAFKERKNHPADEAEVVAAGWEVVRRSKRVLLSRRRKPVGEYLEDRFWSLCHDMGYPILNGERFNIEFQREDGSKGRKQIDVFAKDAETVIVAECKAKDVRGRRTLQKDLHETASLQKGIANSIREHFGASFNPKILWLYVTQNVIWSEPDIERAAAFNIRIVTENELQYFEAYIGHVGTAGKYQFLAEFLQGQDIAGLSHKKVPATKGRFGSDVFYSFTITAGHLLKLAFVNHHALNHPEGRPAYQRMVDKRRLRGIGEFITGGGYFPTNILVNFTTPCTFEPLSKTDNTVDGIKFGHLTLPSKFKSAWIIDGQHRLFGFTNLDESYLERPLFVVAFEKMDVAREADLFITINHKQKSVPKDLLVALQADLQMGSDDPDEALGALASFLIRKIAADATSPLFGRLEMPGVPASEEQVLTIPELQKGIRRSGLIGRIVKKARLAGYLSGATDDATIERARKTINGYFAVLEEAVPAKWLAGRSAHVATNPSVRAHLTLMYEGLRYLHGRDKIDPYTAAPAELVTALGAFVAPIAAWLKSASDEQIADKFARKYGEGGVKEYFFGLCDLVAAQFPDFGSEEYRQYKARSSDERIAQAKLDVSDMTSLISTAVIETLKGLYGTDETQSGEKKYWELGIADSNIKESAYKKQQQAKAEKRAPREAYLDIVDFEKIIRQKGNWETLKPIFSIPLRGTPPKAKEYHLDWIKEFNDIRNVAAHSSIYRQLSDDDYEFLAWLKAELYDRCALAGFAP
;
A
#
# COMPACT_ATOMS: atom_id res chain seq x y z
N MET A 1 34.22 10.26 22.44
CA MET A 1 35.02 11.49 22.18
C MET A 1 34.01 12.55 21.79
N THR A 2 33.93 13.66 22.51
CA THR A 2 33.19 14.83 22.04
C THR A 2 33.90 15.35 20.80
N ASP A 3 33.40 15.01 19.61
CA ASP A 3 33.77 15.74 18.39
C ASP A 3 33.12 17.13 18.51
N GLU A 4 33.77 18.01 19.27
CA GLU A 4 33.58 19.45 19.07
C GLU A 4 33.96 19.72 17.61
N LEU A 5 32.94 19.91 16.77
CA LEU A 5 33.09 20.44 15.43
C LEU A 5 34.01 21.65 15.53
N THR A 6 35.23 21.52 15.01
CA THR A 6 36.18 22.62 14.98
C THR A 6 35.47 23.82 14.35
N PRO A 7 35.43 24.99 14.99
CA PRO A 7 34.70 26.13 14.46
C PRO A 7 35.20 26.43 13.05
N ILE A 8 34.34 26.22 12.05
CA ILE A 8 34.66 26.51 10.65
C ILE A 8 34.58 28.04 10.52
N ASP A 9 35.73 28.69 10.46
CA ASP A 9 35.79 30.12 10.15
C ASP A 9 35.48 30.33 8.66
N GLN A 10 34.21 30.62 8.37
CA GLN A 10 33.72 30.91 7.02
C GLN A 10 34.48 32.07 6.33
N LYS A 11 35.27 32.88 7.05
CA LYS A 11 36.01 34.01 6.47
C LYS A 11 37.27 33.60 5.69
N THR A 12 37.75 32.36 5.80
CA THR A 12 39.07 31.97 5.25
C THR A 12 39.04 30.98 4.08
N VAL A 13 37.87 30.47 3.68
CA VAL A 13 37.76 29.51 2.57
C VAL A 13 37.33 30.25 1.29
N GLU A 14 38.21 30.33 0.29
CA GLU A 14 37.97 30.96 -1.02
C GLU A 14 36.96 30.23 -1.91
N VAL A 15 36.47 29.05 -1.50
CA VAL A 15 35.51 28.20 -2.23
C VAL A 15 34.27 27.94 -1.36
N GLY A 16 33.12 28.47 -1.77
CA GLY A 16 31.93 28.54 -0.93
C GLY A 16 31.03 27.29 -0.96
N LEU A 17 30.85 26.65 0.20
CA LEU A 17 29.66 25.84 0.52
C LEU A 17 28.72 26.71 1.36
N ALA A 18 27.66 27.26 0.75
CA ALA A 18 26.78 28.19 1.46
C ALA A 18 25.33 28.24 0.92
N PRO A 19 24.34 28.53 1.79
CA PRO A 19 24.44 28.63 3.24
C PRO A 19 24.37 27.26 3.96
N LEU A 20 25.10 27.11 5.06
CA LEU A 20 25.04 25.92 5.95
C LEU A 20 24.37 26.27 7.28
N LEU A 21 23.60 25.32 7.83
CA LEU A 21 22.99 25.38 9.17
C LEU A 21 23.85 24.57 10.16
N LEU A 22 24.69 25.27 10.91
CA LEU A 22 25.70 24.68 11.79
C LEU A 22 25.21 24.49 13.23
N ASP A 23 24.24 25.28 13.70
CA ASP A 23 23.69 25.22 15.04
C ASP A 23 22.31 24.53 15.12
N ASP A 24 22.00 23.94 16.27
CA ASP A 24 20.74 23.22 16.50
C ASP A 24 19.50 24.12 16.40
N THR A 25 19.62 25.40 16.75
CA THR A 25 18.49 26.33 16.72
C THR A 25 18.06 26.63 15.29
N SER A 26 19.00 26.93 14.40
CA SER A 26 18.72 27.18 12.99
C SER A 26 18.18 25.93 12.28
N ARG A 27 18.76 24.75 12.57
CA ARG A 27 18.26 23.46 12.04
C ARG A 27 16.83 23.17 12.49
N ARG A 28 16.51 23.30 13.78
CA ARG A 28 15.14 23.08 14.30
C ARG A 28 14.13 24.07 13.73
N LYS A 29 14.53 25.34 13.54
CA LYS A 29 13.67 26.35 12.90
C LYS A 29 13.36 25.98 11.45
N ALA A 30 14.38 25.60 10.67
CA ALA A 30 14.20 25.14 9.30
C ALA A 30 13.34 23.87 9.23
N TYR A 31 13.60 22.89 10.09
CA TYR A 31 12.83 21.64 10.17
C TYR A 31 11.33 21.89 10.37
N ARG A 32 10.95 22.77 11.30
CA ARG A 32 9.52 23.11 11.54
C ARG A 32 8.84 23.70 10.30
N ALA A 33 9.54 24.51 9.52
CA ALA A 33 9.01 25.10 8.30
C ALA A 33 8.93 24.09 7.14
N ARG A 34 9.93 23.21 7.02
CA ARG A 34 10.04 22.23 5.93
C ARG A 34 9.09 21.05 6.10
N LYS A 35 8.94 20.52 7.32
CA LYS A 35 8.11 19.34 7.62
C LYS A 35 6.65 19.45 7.18
N SER A 36 6.09 20.66 7.15
CA SER A 36 4.72 20.90 6.70
C SER A 36 4.58 20.72 5.19
N ALA A 37 3.53 20.03 4.73
CA ALA A 37 3.14 20.00 3.32
C ALA A 37 2.57 21.33 2.81
N PHE A 38 2.33 22.28 3.71
CA PHE A 38 1.72 23.56 3.41
C PHE A 38 2.65 24.71 3.76
N LYS A 39 2.62 25.75 2.93
CA LYS A 39 3.02 27.10 3.32
C LYS A 39 1.87 27.73 4.07
N GLU A 40 2.18 28.42 5.16
CA GLU A 40 1.20 29.19 5.93
C GLU A 40 1.59 30.66 5.93
N ARG A 41 0.59 31.53 5.84
CA ARG A 41 0.77 32.98 6.01
C ARG A 41 -0.39 33.59 6.76
N LYS A 42 -0.11 34.67 7.49
CA LYS A 42 -1.10 35.50 8.16
C LYS A 42 -1.42 36.69 7.24
N ASN A 43 -2.68 36.84 6.86
CA ASN A 43 -3.19 37.96 6.06
C ASN A 43 -4.19 38.79 6.89
N HIS A 44 -4.54 39.97 6.41
CA HIS A 44 -5.63 40.73 7.00
C HIS A 44 -6.99 40.12 6.57
N PRO A 45 -8.03 40.08 7.44
CA PRO A 45 -9.34 39.54 7.07
C PRO A 45 -10.01 40.22 5.85
N ALA A 46 -9.66 41.47 5.55
CA ALA A 46 -10.17 42.19 4.38
C ALA A 46 -9.65 41.62 3.05
N ASP A 47 -8.50 40.92 3.06
CA ASP A 47 -7.83 40.44 1.85
C ASP A 47 -8.32 39.03 1.45
N GLU A 48 -9.34 38.50 2.13
CA GLU A 48 -9.73 37.09 1.99
C GLU A 48 -10.07 36.71 0.54
N ALA A 49 -10.81 37.56 -0.18
CA ALA A 49 -11.17 37.30 -1.57
C ALA A 49 -9.93 37.20 -2.46
N GLU A 50 -8.94 38.08 -2.28
CA GLU A 50 -7.69 38.06 -3.03
C GLU A 50 -6.84 36.83 -2.67
N VAL A 51 -6.77 36.49 -1.39
CA VAL A 51 -6.02 35.33 -0.88
C VAL A 51 -6.56 34.03 -1.45
N VAL A 52 -7.89 33.86 -1.47
CA VAL A 52 -8.56 32.69 -2.05
C VAL A 52 -8.38 32.66 -3.57
N ALA A 53 -8.51 33.81 -4.25
CA ALA A 53 -8.24 33.91 -5.69
C ALA A 53 -6.79 33.53 -6.06
N ALA A 54 -5.83 33.80 -5.17
CA ALA A 54 -4.43 33.39 -5.31
C ALA A 54 -4.16 31.90 -4.96
N GLY A 55 -5.21 31.10 -4.75
CA GLY A 55 -5.14 29.66 -4.48
C GLY A 55 -4.76 29.29 -3.05
N TRP A 56 -4.97 30.18 -2.07
CA TRP A 56 -4.78 29.86 -0.65
C TRP A 56 -6.10 29.49 0.02
N GLU A 57 -6.08 28.44 0.83
CA GLU A 57 -7.20 28.00 1.65
C GLU A 57 -7.22 28.76 2.97
N VAL A 58 -8.41 29.19 3.42
CA VAL A 58 -8.58 29.78 4.76
C VAL A 58 -8.62 28.68 5.80
N VAL A 59 -7.70 28.73 6.76
CA VAL A 59 -7.61 27.77 7.88
C VAL A 59 -8.37 28.29 9.09
N ARG A 60 -8.19 29.57 9.42
CA ARG A 60 -8.80 30.19 10.60
C ARG A 60 -9.07 31.67 10.36
N ARG A 61 -10.30 32.11 10.69
CA ARG A 61 -10.68 33.52 10.69
C ARG A 61 -10.74 34.06 12.11
N SER A 62 -10.22 35.27 12.31
CA SER A 62 -10.34 36.05 13.56
C SER A 62 -10.53 37.53 13.22
N LYS A 63 -10.92 38.36 14.19
CA LYS A 63 -11.18 39.80 13.97
C LYS A 63 -9.99 40.57 13.35
N ARG A 64 -8.75 40.11 13.55
CA ARG A 64 -7.54 40.83 13.10
C ARG A 64 -6.64 40.02 12.18
N VAL A 65 -6.85 38.70 12.08
CA VAL A 65 -5.95 37.79 11.36
C VAL A 65 -6.75 36.74 10.61
N LEU A 66 -6.42 36.59 9.34
CA LEU A 66 -6.80 35.47 8.48
C LEU A 66 -5.58 34.54 8.34
N LEU A 67 -5.63 33.36 8.94
CA LEU A 67 -4.61 32.35 8.71
C LEU A 67 -4.97 31.57 7.45
N SER A 68 -4.08 31.60 6.46
CA SER A 68 -4.28 30.92 5.19
C SER A 68 -3.12 29.99 4.89
N ARG A 69 -3.41 28.89 4.18
CA ARG A 69 -2.41 27.90 3.79
C ARG A 69 -2.50 27.58 2.31
N ARG A 70 -1.39 27.14 1.72
CA ARG A 70 -1.34 26.61 0.35
C ARG A 70 -0.40 25.42 0.31
N ARG A 71 -0.79 24.35 -0.39
CA ARG A 71 0.06 23.18 -0.55
C ARG A 71 1.35 23.56 -1.27
N LYS A 72 2.48 23.04 -0.82
CA LYS A 72 3.77 23.23 -1.50
C LYS A 72 3.74 22.56 -2.88
N PRO A 73 4.38 23.13 -3.90
CA PRO A 73 4.64 22.42 -5.16
C PRO A 73 5.33 21.08 -4.89
N VAL A 74 5.06 20.07 -5.71
CA VAL A 74 5.54 18.69 -5.47
C VAL A 74 7.07 18.61 -5.35
N GLY A 75 7.81 19.36 -6.18
CA GLY A 75 9.28 19.40 -6.12
C GLY A 75 9.79 19.99 -4.81
N GLU A 76 9.28 21.16 -4.42
CA GLU A 76 9.64 21.81 -3.15
C GLU A 76 9.29 20.93 -1.94
N TYR A 77 8.14 20.25 -1.98
CA TYR A 77 7.75 19.34 -0.91
C TYR A 77 8.65 18.11 -0.83
N LEU A 78 9.10 17.57 -1.98
CA LEU A 78 10.04 16.45 -2.03
C LEU A 78 11.40 16.82 -1.42
N GLU A 79 11.93 17.99 -1.78
CA GLU A 79 13.16 18.54 -1.20
C GLU A 79 13.03 18.64 0.33
N ASP A 80 11.93 19.23 0.79
CA ASP A 80 11.67 19.41 2.22
C ASP A 80 11.52 18.09 2.97
N ARG A 81 10.85 17.09 2.38
CA ARG A 81 10.74 15.74 2.95
C ARG A 81 12.11 15.10 3.13
N PHE A 82 12.93 15.09 2.08
CA PHE A 82 14.25 14.46 2.15
C PHE A 82 15.22 15.24 3.07
N TRP A 83 15.15 16.57 3.07
CA TRP A 83 15.88 17.41 4.01
C TRP A 83 15.46 17.10 5.46
N SER A 84 14.16 17.00 5.72
CA SER A 84 13.61 16.63 7.03
C SER A 84 14.03 15.23 7.45
N LEU A 85 14.13 14.28 6.51
CA LEU A 85 14.68 12.95 6.79
C LEU A 85 16.14 13.03 7.24
N CYS A 86 16.97 13.84 6.58
CA CYS A 86 18.36 14.05 6.99
C CYS A 86 18.47 14.68 8.39
N HIS A 87 17.59 15.63 8.71
CA HIS A 87 17.47 16.15 10.07
C HIS A 87 17.10 15.04 11.08
N ASP A 88 16.11 14.20 10.76
CA ASP A 88 15.63 13.14 11.65
C ASP A 88 16.66 11.99 11.80
N MET A 89 17.54 11.81 10.83
CA MET A 89 18.75 10.97 10.92
C MET A 89 19.84 11.56 11.83
N GLY A 90 19.67 12.79 12.32
CA GLY A 90 20.59 13.42 13.26
C GLY A 90 21.86 14.00 12.60
N TYR A 91 21.82 14.36 11.32
CA TYR A 91 22.97 15.02 10.68
C TYR A 91 23.21 16.42 11.32
N PRO A 92 24.42 16.68 11.86
CA PRO A 92 24.72 17.93 12.56
C PRO A 92 24.91 19.12 11.63
N ILE A 93 25.18 18.92 10.34
CA ILE A 93 25.29 20.00 9.35
C ILE A 93 24.31 19.73 8.22
N LEU A 94 23.46 20.71 7.91
CA LEU A 94 22.48 20.67 6.83
C LEU A 94 22.56 21.94 5.99
N ASN A 95 22.15 21.91 4.73
CA ASN A 95 22.04 23.13 3.94
C ASN A 95 20.88 24.04 4.37
N GLY A 96 21.08 25.35 4.22
CA GLY A 96 20.03 26.36 4.20
C GLY A 96 19.36 26.48 2.82
N GLU A 97 18.58 27.54 2.63
CA GLU A 97 17.89 27.79 1.35
C GLU A 97 18.87 28.12 0.22
N ARG A 98 18.59 27.61 -0.99
CA ARG A 98 19.38 27.88 -2.22
C ARG A 98 20.87 27.60 -2.05
N PHE A 99 21.20 26.46 -1.45
CA PHE A 99 22.58 26.07 -1.18
C PHE A 99 23.36 25.80 -2.46
N ASN A 100 24.55 26.39 -2.54
CA ASN A 100 25.45 26.26 -3.66
C ASN A 100 26.79 25.70 -3.20
N ILE A 101 27.38 24.87 -4.05
CA ILE A 101 28.76 24.42 -3.96
C ILE A 101 29.53 25.04 -5.12
N GLU A 102 30.54 25.82 -4.79
CA GLU A 102 31.56 26.24 -5.74
C GLU A 102 32.62 25.16 -5.87
N PHE A 103 33.12 24.92 -7.08
CA PHE A 103 34.12 23.89 -7.35
C PHE A 103 35.00 24.28 -8.52
N GLN A 104 36.18 23.66 -8.58
CA GLN A 104 37.07 23.76 -9.72
C GLN A 104 36.89 22.53 -10.62
N ARG A 105 36.80 22.77 -11.94
CA ARG A 105 36.79 21.73 -12.97
C ARG A 105 38.22 21.30 -13.30
N GLU A 106 38.36 20.21 -14.05
CA GLU A 106 39.68 19.67 -14.43
C GLU A 106 40.50 20.64 -15.31
N ASP A 107 39.82 21.50 -16.08
CA ASP A 107 40.43 22.56 -16.89
C ASP A 107 40.84 23.80 -16.06
N GLY A 108 40.68 23.75 -14.74
CA GLY A 108 40.99 24.84 -13.82
C GLY A 108 39.89 25.92 -13.71
N SER A 109 38.83 25.85 -14.52
CA SER A 109 37.73 26.81 -14.45
C SER A 109 36.90 26.64 -13.17
N LYS A 110 36.42 27.75 -12.61
CA LYS A 110 35.52 27.76 -11.45
C LYS A 110 34.07 27.58 -11.91
N GLY A 111 33.35 26.70 -11.25
CA GLY A 111 31.92 26.44 -11.45
C GLY A 111 31.15 26.58 -10.15
N ARG A 112 29.82 26.71 -10.27
CA ARG A 112 28.90 26.72 -9.14
C ARG A 112 27.69 25.86 -9.47
N LYS A 113 27.28 25.01 -8.53
CA LYS A 113 26.07 24.16 -8.64
C LYS A 113 25.20 24.35 -7.41
N GLN A 114 23.92 24.64 -7.64
CA GLN A 114 22.92 24.55 -6.58
C GLN A 114 22.65 23.07 -6.28
N ILE A 115 22.64 22.72 -5.00
CA ILE A 115 22.32 21.37 -4.51
C ILE A 115 21.08 21.47 -3.63
N ASP A 116 20.08 20.63 -3.90
CA ASP A 116 18.78 20.68 -3.25
C ASP A 116 18.87 20.28 -1.77
N VAL A 117 19.55 19.17 -1.48
CA VAL A 117 19.80 18.72 -0.10
C VAL A 117 21.27 18.33 0.09
N PHE A 118 21.87 18.93 1.13
CA PHE A 118 23.21 18.61 1.60
C PHE A 118 23.15 18.32 3.10
N ALA A 119 23.77 17.22 3.51
CA ALA A 119 23.90 16.85 4.92
C ALA A 119 25.28 16.28 5.20
N LYS A 120 25.85 16.54 6.37
CA LYS A 120 27.16 16.01 6.77
C LYS A 120 27.20 15.64 8.25
N ASP A 121 27.88 14.52 8.55
CA ASP A 121 28.40 14.19 9.87
C ASP A 121 29.92 13.90 9.81
N ALA A 122 30.46 13.24 10.83
CA ALA A 122 31.89 12.93 10.91
C ALA A 122 32.36 11.88 9.89
N GLU A 123 31.47 11.00 9.39
CA GLU A 123 31.84 9.86 8.55
C GLU A 123 31.25 9.94 7.13
N THR A 124 30.18 10.70 6.94
CA THR A 124 29.35 10.67 5.74
C THR A 124 28.88 12.05 5.30
N VAL A 125 28.71 12.20 3.99
CA VAL A 125 28.11 13.38 3.35
C VAL A 125 27.03 12.91 2.39
N ILE A 126 25.87 13.56 2.42
CA ILE A 126 24.80 13.39 1.45
C ILE A 126 24.79 14.59 0.51
N VAL A 127 24.80 14.32 -0.79
CA VAL A 127 24.56 15.29 -1.86
C VAL A 127 23.41 14.76 -2.71
N ALA A 128 22.25 15.41 -2.63
CA ALA A 128 21.03 14.94 -3.28
C ALA A 128 20.39 15.99 -4.18
N GLU A 129 19.94 15.52 -5.34
CA GLU A 129 19.11 16.25 -6.30
C GLU A 129 17.68 15.68 -6.25
N CYS A 130 16.68 16.55 -6.20
CA CYS A 130 15.27 16.18 -6.10
C CYS A 130 14.57 16.41 -7.44
N LYS A 131 13.97 15.37 -8.02
CA LYS A 131 13.23 15.47 -9.29
C LYS A 131 11.81 14.95 -9.13
N ALA A 132 10.83 15.82 -9.38
CA ALA A 132 9.43 15.48 -9.27
C ALA A 132 8.63 15.78 -10.56
N LYS A 133 7.45 15.19 -10.66
CA LYS A 133 6.38 15.58 -11.61
C LYS A 133 5.07 15.80 -10.85
N ASP A 134 4.21 16.70 -11.32
CA ASP A 134 2.88 16.87 -10.72
C ASP A 134 2.00 15.64 -10.93
N VAL A 135 2.13 15.01 -12.10
CA VAL A 135 1.47 13.75 -12.46
C VAL A 135 2.52 12.70 -12.75
N ARG A 136 2.34 11.50 -12.19
CA ARG A 136 3.25 10.38 -12.39
C ARG A 136 3.42 10.09 -13.88
N GLY A 137 4.66 9.90 -14.30
CA GLY A 137 4.95 9.49 -15.66
C GLY A 137 6.44 9.47 -15.97
N ARG A 138 6.76 9.04 -17.19
CA ARG A 138 8.16 8.93 -17.65
C ARG A 138 8.86 10.30 -17.67
N ARG A 139 10.12 10.31 -17.28
CA ARG A 139 11.06 11.44 -17.43
C ARG A 139 12.45 10.87 -17.62
N THR A 140 13.12 11.25 -18.71
CA THR A 140 14.54 10.95 -18.86
C THR A 140 15.34 11.84 -17.91
N LEU A 141 16.29 11.23 -17.19
CA LEU A 141 17.23 11.94 -16.33
C LEU A 141 18.66 11.84 -16.87
N GLN A 142 18.82 11.42 -18.13
CA GLN A 142 20.13 11.23 -18.75
C GLN A 142 21.03 12.47 -18.61
N LYS A 143 20.52 13.67 -18.94
CA LYS A 143 21.31 14.90 -18.87
C LYS A 143 21.70 15.22 -17.41
N ASP A 144 20.75 15.10 -16.50
CA ASP A 144 20.96 15.36 -15.07
C ASP A 144 22.04 14.41 -14.49
N LEU A 145 21.96 13.11 -14.80
CA LEU A 145 22.93 12.10 -14.36
C LEU A 145 24.34 12.35 -14.90
N HIS A 146 24.49 12.68 -16.19
CA HIS A 146 25.80 12.99 -16.79
C HIS A 146 26.38 14.28 -16.22
N GLU A 147 25.57 15.30 -15.99
CA GLU A 147 26.00 16.52 -15.31
C GLU A 147 26.53 16.18 -13.92
N THR A 148 25.75 15.49 -13.08
CA THR A 148 26.20 15.09 -11.74
C THR A 148 27.51 14.31 -11.81
N ALA A 149 27.61 13.29 -12.66
CA ALA A 149 28.81 12.48 -12.83
C ALA A 149 30.05 13.33 -13.16
N SER A 150 29.91 14.31 -14.06
CA SER A 150 31.01 15.23 -14.42
C SER A 150 31.44 16.15 -13.28
N LEU A 151 30.53 16.44 -12.33
CA LEU A 151 30.78 17.37 -11.22
C LEU A 151 31.22 16.68 -9.93
N GLN A 152 31.04 15.35 -9.80
CA GLN A 152 31.29 14.61 -8.55
C GLN A 152 32.69 14.88 -7.97
N LYS A 153 33.74 14.82 -8.82
CA LYS A 153 35.13 15.04 -8.39
C LYS A 153 35.37 16.47 -7.89
N GLY A 154 34.89 17.46 -8.63
CA GLY A 154 35.03 18.88 -8.26
C GLY A 154 34.33 19.17 -6.94
N ILE A 155 33.07 18.75 -6.81
CA ILE A 155 32.29 18.93 -5.58
C ILE A 155 32.93 18.18 -4.39
N ALA A 156 33.39 16.94 -4.59
CA ALA A 156 34.05 16.18 -3.54
C ALA A 156 35.33 16.87 -3.03
N ASN A 157 36.10 17.48 -3.94
CA ASN A 157 37.28 18.25 -3.56
C ASN A 157 36.91 19.50 -2.76
N SER A 158 35.90 20.27 -3.20
CA SER A 158 35.43 21.44 -2.44
C SER A 158 34.93 21.07 -1.04
N ILE A 159 34.25 19.94 -0.89
CA ILE A 159 33.82 19.44 0.42
C ILE A 159 35.03 19.17 1.32
N ARG A 160 36.07 18.49 0.80
CA ARG A 160 37.29 18.20 1.57
C ARG A 160 38.05 19.47 1.92
N GLU A 161 38.15 20.42 0.99
CA GLU A 161 38.82 21.70 1.22
C GLU A 161 38.10 22.51 2.31
N HIS A 162 36.78 22.63 2.22
CA HIS A 162 35.98 23.40 3.17
C HIS A 162 36.00 22.84 4.60
N PHE A 163 36.02 21.51 4.74
CA PHE A 163 36.00 20.85 6.05
C PHE A 163 37.38 20.38 6.55
N GLY A 164 38.44 20.66 5.79
CA GLY A 164 39.82 20.31 6.12
C GLY A 164 40.30 19.01 5.47
N ALA A 165 41.58 18.98 5.09
CA ALA A 165 42.19 17.88 4.33
C ALA A 165 42.17 16.51 5.03
N SER A 166 42.04 16.47 6.36
CA SER A 166 41.91 15.23 7.14
C SER A 166 40.49 14.63 7.07
N PHE A 167 39.50 15.39 6.62
CA PHE A 167 38.12 14.94 6.50
C PHE A 167 37.95 14.08 5.23
N ASN A 168 37.81 12.76 5.41
CA ASN A 168 37.64 11.81 4.31
C ASN A 168 36.32 11.02 4.42
N PRO A 169 35.17 11.67 4.17
CA PRO A 169 33.87 11.04 4.33
C PRO A 169 33.54 10.08 3.19
N LYS A 170 32.55 9.20 3.43
CA LYS A 170 31.80 8.55 2.36
C LYS A 170 30.74 9.52 1.82
N ILE A 171 30.87 9.92 0.56
CA ILE A 171 29.92 10.81 -0.11
C ILE A 171 28.84 9.97 -0.82
N LEU A 172 27.59 10.17 -0.46
CA LEU A 172 26.42 9.61 -1.12
C LEU A 172 25.87 10.59 -2.14
N TRP A 173 25.85 10.18 -3.40
CA TRP A 173 25.22 10.90 -4.51
C TRP A 173 23.83 10.34 -4.76
N LEU A 174 22.80 11.15 -4.55
CA LEU A 174 21.42 10.67 -4.57
C LEU A 174 20.57 11.45 -5.58
N TYR A 175 19.72 10.72 -6.30
CA TYR A 175 18.54 11.30 -6.96
C TYR A 175 17.31 10.87 -6.20
N VAL A 176 16.66 11.83 -5.55
CA VAL A 176 15.40 11.62 -4.83
C VAL A 176 14.27 11.98 -5.78
N THR A 177 13.33 11.06 -6.00
CA THR A 177 12.30 11.24 -7.01
C THR A 177 10.89 10.98 -6.49
N GLN A 178 9.92 11.71 -7.04
CA GLN A 178 8.50 11.53 -6.77
C GLN A 178 7.74 11.66 -8.08
N ASN A 179 6.76 10.79 -8.33
CA ASN A 179 5.98 10.77 -9.57
C ASN A 179 6.84 10.62 -10.84
N VAL A 180 8.02 10.03 -10.75
CA VAL A 180 8.91 9.81 -11.90
C VAL A 180 9.00 8.32 -12.19
N ILE A 181 8.57 7.93 -13.39
CA ILE A 181 8.82 6.59 -13.93
C ILE A 181 10.19 6.62 -14.61
N TRP A 182 11.13 5.88 -14.05
CA TRP A 182 12.48 5.79 -14.57
C TRP A 182 12.52 4.93 -15.84
N SER A 183 13.53 5.13 -16.67
CA SER A 183 13.84 4.24 -17.79
C SER A 183 14.93 3.24 -17.39
N GLU A 184 14.88 2.00 -17.90
CA GLU A 184 15.95 1.01 -17.65
C GLU A 184 17.35 1.59 -17.96
N PRO A 185 17.57 2.31 -19.09
CA PRO A 185 18.87 2.94 -19.36
C PRO A 185 19.31 4.01 -18.36
N ASP A 186 18.38 4.77 -17.75
CA ASP A 186 18.72 5.76 -16.73
C ASP A 186 19.07 5.10 -15.39
N ILE A 187 18.42 3.98 -15.05
CA ILE A 187 18.75 3.19 -13.86
C ILE A 187 20.17 2.62 -14.00
N GLU A 188 20.49 2.04 -15.16
CA GLU A 188 21.83 1.53 -15.47
C GLU A 188 22.89 2.64 -15.42
N ARG A 189 22.60 3.83 -15.98
CA ARG A 189 23.48 5.00 -15.90
C ARG A 189 23.72 5.47 -14.47
N ALA A 190 22.66 5.57 -13.66
CA ALA A 190 22.79 5.97 -12.27
C ALA A 190 23.71 5.00 -11.50
N ALA A 191 23.51 3.69 -11.69
CA ALA A 191 24.39 2.67 -11.11
C ALA A 191 25.85 2.80 -11.58
N ALA A 192 26.08 2.99 -12.88
CA ALA A 192 27.41 3.16 -13.46
C ALA A 192 28.14 4.40 -12.92
N PHE A 193 27.42 5.48 -12.62
CA PHE A 193 27.97 6.70 -12.02
C PHE A 193 27.99 6.69 -10.48
N ASN A 194 27.69 5.54 -9.86
CA ASN A 194 27.57 5.40 -8.41
C ASN A 194 26.62 6.43 -7.78
N ILE A 195 25.53 6.73 -8.49
CA ILE A 195 24.41 7.57 -8.05
C ILE A 195 23.30 6.63 -7.59
N ARG A 196 22.83 6.80 -6.36
CA ARG A 196 21.71 6.01 -5.83
C ARG A 196 20.39 6.71 -6.11
N ILE A 197 19.37 5.90 -6.36
CA ILE A 197 18.01 6.37 -6.59
C ILE A 197 17.23 6.17 -5.28
N VAL A 198 16.54 7.21 -4.83
CA VAL A 198 15.60 7.17 -3.72
C VAL A 198 14.24 7.57 -4.29
N THR A 199 13.35 6.63 -4.52
CA THR A 199 12.00 6.94 -4.99
C THR A 199 11.10 7.30 -3.81
N GLU A 200 9.84 7.60 -4.09
CA GLU A 200 8.82 7.81 -3.08
C GLU A 200 8.62 6.61 -2.14
N ASN A 201 8.90 5.39 -2.60
CA ASN A 201 8.80 4.17 -1.78
C ASN A 201 9.92 4.10 -0.75
N GLU A 202 11.18 4.21 -1.17
CA GLU A 202 12.31 4.20 -0.24
C GLU A 202 12.20 5.38 0.74
N LEU A 203 11.83 6.57 0.25
CA LEU A 203 11.66 7.75 1.10
C LEU A 203 10.58 7.53 2.17
N GLN A 204 9.38 7.06 1.79
CA GLN A 204 8.29 6.79 2.73
C GLN A 204 8.68 5.73 3.75
N TYR A 205 9.39 4.68 3.32
CA TYR A 205 9.91 3.66 4.23
C TYR A 205 10.90 4.25 5.24
N PHE A 206 11.89 5.02 4.79
CA PHE A 206 12.90 5.59 5.68
C PHE A 206 12.27 6.61 6.64
N GLU A 207 11.33 7.44 6.19
CA GLU A 207 10.56 8.34 7.05
C GLU A 207 9.82 7.58 8.16
N ALA A 208 9.13 6.49 7.82
CA ALA A 208 8.43 5.66 8.80
C ALA A 208 9.42 4.96 9.75
N TYR A 209 10.52 4.42 9.22
CA TYR A 209 11.51 3.67 10.00
C TYR A 209 12.24 4.56 10.99
N ILE A 210 12.77 5.69 10.52
CA ILE A 210 13.43 6.69 11.36
C ILE A 210 12.44 7.33 12.34
N GLY A 211 11.18 7.52 11.93
CA GLY A 211 10.12 7.98 12.83
C GLY A 211 9.89 7.07 14.05
N HIS A 212 10.18 5.78 13.92
CA HIS A 212 10.12 4.79 15.00
C HIS A 212 11.44 4.62 15.75
N VAL A 213 12.56 4.51 15.03
CA VAL A 213 13.89 4.17 15.57
C VAL A 213 14.66 5.38 16.09
N GLY A 214 14.39 6.58 15.59
CA GLY A 214 15.16 7.79 15.89
C GLY A 214 16.42 7.90 15.02
N THR A 215 17.41 8.67 15.48
CA THR A 215 18.59 9.07 14.70
C THR A 215 19.43 7.90 14.20
N ALA A 216 19.52 6.80 14.96
CA ALA A 216 20.22 5.60 14.52
C ALA A 216 19.55 4.88 13.34
N GLY A 217 18.31 5.26 12.98
CA GLY A 217 17.73 4.84 11.71
C GLY A 217 18.61 5.22 10.51
N LYS A 218 19.49 6.22 10.66
CA LYS A 218 20.59 6.53 9.74
C LYS A 218 21.43 5.31 9.38
N TYR A 219 21.74 4.41 10.31
CA TYR A 219 22.58 3.25 10.00
C TYR A 219 21.90 2.26 9.05
N GLN A 220 20.57 2.16 9.10
CA GLN A 220 19.83 1.40 8.10
C GLN A 220 19.86 2.08 6.72
N PHE A 221 19.76 3.41 6.68
CA PHE A 221 19.90 4.19 5.45
C PHE A 221 21.29 4.01 4.82
N LEU A 222 22.35 4.14 5.64
CA LEU A 222 23.72 3.92 5.20
C LEU A 222 23.98 2.47 4.81
N ALA A 223 23.44 1.50 5.55
CA ALA A 223 23.54 0.08 5.20
C ALA A 223 22.99 -0.18 3.80
N GLU A 224 21.87 0.45 3.43
CA GLU A 224 21.26 0.27 2.11
C GLU A 224 22.10 0.91 0.99
N PHE A 225 22.50 2.17 1.15
CA PHE A 225 23.13 2.92 0.06
C PHE A 225 24.65 2.79 -0.02
N LEU A 226 25.31 2.40 1.07
CA LEU A 226 26.75 2.15 1.17
C LEU A 226 27.10 0.66 1.32
N GLN A 227 26.15 -0.26 1.09
CA GLN A 227 26.35 -1.71 1.19
C GLN A 227 27.70 -2.14 0.58
N GLY A 228 28.50 -2.86 1.37
CA GLY A 228 29.79 -3.41 0.92
C GLY A 228 30.96 -2.42 0.88
N GLN A 229 30.74 -1.13 1.15
CA GLN A 229 31.81 -0.15 1.32
C GLN A 229 32.39 -0.19 2.74
N ASP A 230 33.66 0.16 2.88
CA ASP A 230 34.36 0.18 4.17
C ASP A 230 33.90 1.32 5.08
N ILE A 231 33.77 1.01 6.37
CA ILE A 231 33.51 1.93 7.47
C ILE A 231 34.87 2.29 8.08
N ALA A 232 35.33 3.52 7.86
CA ALA A 232 36.67 3.95 8.28
C ALA A 232 36.90 3.74 9.79
N GLY A 233 35.91 4.08 10.63
CA GLY A 233 35.99 3.92 12.09
C GLY A 233 36.01 2.48 12.60
N LEU A 234 35.83 1.47 11.74
CA LEU A 234 35.82 0.05 12.11
C LEU A 234 36.91 -0.77 11.43
N SER A 235 37.78 -0.14 10.64
CA SER A 235 38.85 -0.85 9.95
C SER A 235 39.75 -1.58 10.94
N HIS A 236 39.96 -2.89 10.72
CA HIS A 236 40.79 -3.77 11.54
C HIS A 236 40.44 -3.84 13.04
N LYS A 237 39.20 -3.53 13.42
CA LYS A 237 38.77 -3.62 14.82
C LYS A 237 38.77 -5.09 15.28
N LYS A 238 39.59 -5.38 16.30
CA LYS A 238 39.65 -6.70 16.95
C LYS A 238 38.90 -6.70 18.28
N VAL A 239 38.22 -7.80 18.57
CA VAL A 239 37.57 -8.05 19.87
C VAL A 239 37.98 -9.43 20.41
N PRO A 240 38.15 -9.59 21.74
CA PRO A 240 38.28 -10.90 22.34
C PRO A 240 37.01 -11.71 22.10
N ALA A 241 37.17 -12.96 21.64
CA ALA A 241 36.05 -13.80 21.25
C ALA A 241 36.29 -15.28 21.55
N THR A 242 35.19 -16.00 21.73
CA THR A 242 35.14 -17.46 21.73
C THR A 242 34.56 -17.95 20.41
N LYS A 243 35.27 -18.82 19.70
CA LYS A 243 34.83 -19.52 18.49
C LYS A 243 34.38 -20.93 18.83
N GLY A 244 33.26 -21.37 18.26
CA GLY A 244 32.76 -22.73 18.38
C GLY A 244 31.89 -23.14 17.19
N ARG A 245 31.16 -24.26 17.33
CA ARG A 245 30.19 -24.75 16.35
C ARG A 245 28.88 -25.18 17.00
N PHE A 246 27.76 -24.82 16.37
CA PHE A 246 26.43 -25.39 16.62
C PHE A 246 26.04 -26.25 15.42
N GLY A 247 26.22 -27.58 15.52
CA GLY A 247 26.13 -28.45 14.34
C GLY A 247 27.19 -28.09 13.29
N SER A 248 26.77 -27.78 12.07
CA SER A 248 27.65 -27.29 10.99
C SER A 248 28.05 -25.82 11.14
N ASP A 249 27.29 -25.04 11.91
CA ASP A 249 27.34 -23.59 11.85
C ASP A 249 28.40 -23.05 12.81
N VAL A 250 29.35 -22.27 12.28
CA VAL A 250 30.39 -21.62 13.10
C VAL A 250 29.79 -20.41 13.80
N PHE A 251 30.08 -20.27 15.10
CA PHE A 251 29.68 -19.11 15.88
C PHE A 251 30.86 -18.45 16.58
N TYR A 252 30.68 -17.16 16.87
CA TYR A 252 31.54 -16.34 17.70
C TYR A 252 30.74 -15.74 18.85
N SER A 253 31.29 -15.75 20.07
CA SER A 253 30.73 -15.05 21.23
C SER A 253 31.71 -13.99 21.72
N PHE A 254 31.28 -12.73 21.79
CA PHE A 254 32.12 -11.58 22.13
C PHE A 254 31.32 -10.41 22.71
N THR A 255 32.03 -9.39 23.19
CA THR A 255 31.43 -8.10 23.59
C THR A 255 31.82 -6.99 22.62
N ILE A 256 30.89 -6.06 22.38
CA ILE A 256 31.08 -4.91 21.50
C ILE A 256 30.28 -3.72 22.04
N THR A 257 30.72 -2.48 21.77
CA THR A 257 29.94 -1.29 22.14
C THR A 257 28.69 -1.16 21.26
N ALA A 258 27.62 -0.59 21.81
CA ALA A 258 26.39 -0.36 21.06
C ALA A 258 26.61 0.48 19.79
N GLY A 259 27.45 1.52 19.86
CA GLY A 259 27.79 2.38 18.73
C GLY A 259 28.47 1.63 17.58
N HIS A 260 29.43 0.74 17.88
CA HIS A 260 30.08 -0.06 16.85
C HIS A 260 29.13 -1.08 16.22
N LEU A 261 28.29 -1.75 17.03
CA LEU A 261 27.34 -2.71 16.50
C LEU A 261 26.30 -2.03 15.60
N LEU A 262 25.79 -0.85 15.97
CA LEU A 262 24.84 -0.09 15.15
C LEU A 262 25.36 0.23 13.74
N LYS A 263 26.67 0.51 13.59
CA LYS A 263 27.30 0.79 12.29
C LYS A 263 27.37 -0.43 11.36
N LEU A 264 27.49 -1.63 11.94
CA LEU A 264 27.58 -2.90 11.21
C LEU A 264 26.20 -3.52 10.95
N ALA A 265 25.32 -3.34 11.92
CA ALA A 265 24.08 -4.06 12.03
C ALA A 265 23.03 -3.51 11.07
N PHE A 266 22.25 -4.41 10.48
CA PHE A 266 21.11 -4.04 9.65
C PHE A 266 19.94 -4.98 9.87
N VAL A 267 18.79 -4.48 9.46
CA VAL A 267 17.53 -5.22 9.46
C VAL A 267 17.07 -5.40 8.01
N ASN A 268 16.57 -6.60 7.69
CA ASN A 268 15.92 -6.87 6.41
C ASN A 268 14.43 -6.53 6.50
N HIS A 269 14.03 -5.36 6.00
CA HIS A 269 12.63 -4.93 5.91
C HIS A 269 12.06 -5.09 4.50
N HIS A 270 10.77 -5.44 4.42
CA HIS A 270 10.09 -5.79 3.16
C HIS A 270 9.98 -4.60 2.21
N ALA A 271 9.99 -3.40 2.75
CA ALA A 271 9.84 -2.17 2.00
C ALA A 271 11.07 -1.79 1.15
N LEU A 272 12.25 -2.36 1.42
CA LEU A 272 13.50 -2.07 0.69
C LEU A 272 13.79 -3.00 -0.49
N ASN A 273 12.81 -3.84 -0.89
CA ASN A 273 12.80 -4.74 -2.05
C ASN A 273 14.18 -4.95 -2.71
N HIS A 274 14.99 -5.85 -2.16
CA HIS A 274 16.32 -6.15 -2.69
C HIS A 274 16.20 -6.75 -4.12
N PRO A 275 16.98 -6.27 -5.11
CA PRO A 275 16.98 -6.82 -6.48
C PRO A 275 17.28 -8.33 -6.52
N GLU A 276 18.03 -8.83 -5.54
CA GLU A 276 18.39 -10.25 -5.39
C GLU A 276 17.26 -11.09 -4.76
N GLY A 277 16.09 -10.51 -4.45
CA GLY A 277 14.97 -11.25 -3.87
C GLY A 277 15.26 -11.80 -2.46
N ARG A 278 16.27 -11.27 -1.76
CA ARG A 278 16.56 -11.72 -0.39
C ARG A 278 15.37 -11.44 0.51
N PRO A 279 14.95 -12.40 1.35
CA PRO A 279 13.71 -12.27 2.08
C PRO A 279 13.82 -11.16 3.12
N ALA A 280 12.71 -10.46 3.32
CA ALA A 280 12.63 -9.46 4.34
C ALA A 280 11.90 -9.99 5.57
N TYR A 281 12.65 -10.14 6.65
CA TYR A 281 12.24 -10.92 7.81
C TYR A 281 11.59 -10.12 8.94
N GLN A 282 11.84 -8.82 9.06
CA GLN A 282 11.61 -8.12 10.32
C GLN A 282 10.53 -7.07 10.28
N ARG A 283 9.80 -6.98 11.40
CA ARG A 283 8.78 -5.95 11.64
C ARG A 283 9.45 -4.63 12.00
N MET A 284 8.77 -3.55 11.64
CA MET A 284 9.07 -2.21 12.16
C MET A 284 9.17 -2.25 13.68
N VAL A 285 10.17 -1.56 14.20
CA VAL A 285 10.44 -1.49 15.63
C VAL A 285 9.33 -0.66 16.31
N ASP A 286 8.92 -1.05 17.51
CA ASP A 286 7.85 -0.36 18.23
C ASP A 286 8.42 0.83 19.01
N LYS A 287 7.99 2.04 18.66
CA LYS A 287 8.49 3.27 19.26
C LYS A 287 8.28 3.35 20.77
N ARG A 288 7.14 2.87 21.27
CA ARG A 288 6.83 2.90 22.72
C ARG A 288 7.77 1.97 23.48
N ARG A 289 8.04 0.78 22.93
CA ARG A 289 8.98 -0.20 23.48
C ARG A 289 10.40 0.33 23.47
N LEU A 290 10.84 1.01 22.40
CA LEU A 290 12.17 1.64 22.38
C LEU A 290 12.31 2.71 23.46
N ARG A 291 11.29 3.56 23.63
CA ARG A 291 11.29 4.57 24.69
C ARG A 291 11.38 3.94 26.07
N GLY A 292 10.59 2.91 26.35
CA GLY A 292 10.64 2.21 27.64
C GLY A 292 11.98 1.51 27.90
N ILE A 293 12.63 0.98 26.85
CA ILE A 293 13.99 0.45 26.95
C ILE A 293 14.99 1.57 27.24
N GLY A 294 14.88 2.71 26.56
CA GLY A 294 15.72 3.88 26.80
C GLY A 294 15.63 4.34 28.25
N GLU A 295 14.41 4.51 28.77
CA GLU A 295 14.13 4.85 30.17
C GLU A 295 14.78 3.85 31.15
N PHE A 296 14.68 2.55 30.86
CA PHE A 296 15.31 1.48 31.64
C PHE A 296 16.84 1.61 31.64
N ILE A 297 17.48 1.84 30.48
CA ILE A 297 18.93 2.02 30.36
C ILE A 297 19.41 3.26 31.11
N THR A 298 18.69 4.39 30.98
CA THR A 298 19.00 5.64 31.67
C THR A 298 18.79 5.55 33.18
N GLY A 299 17.85 4.71 33.63
CA GLY A 299 17.63 4.39 35.05
C GLY A 299 18.67 3.45 35.66
N GLY A 300 19.74 3.09 34.93
CA GLY A 300 20.81 2.20 35.40
C GLY A 300 20.63 0.72 35.01
N GLY A 301 19.56 0.39 34.29
CA GLY A 301 19.32 -0.95 33.76
C GLY A 301 20.33 -1.37 32.68
N TYR A 302 20.48 -2.67 32.49
CA TYR A 302 21.34 -3.28 31.48
C TYR A 302 20.75 -4.60 30.94
N PHE A 303 21.23 -5.06 29.79
CA PHE A 303 20.79 -6.30 29.17
C PHE A 303 21.85 -7.40 29.32
N PRO A 304 21.66 -8.39 30.22
CA PRO A 304 22.60 -9.50 30.39
C PRO A 304 22.42 -10.61 29.34
N THR A 305 21.67 -10.34 28.26
CA THR A 305 21.33 -11.32 27.22
C THR A 305 22.03 -10.95 25.92
N ASN A 306 22.30 -11.95 25.09
CA ASN A 306 22.99 -11.72 23.83
C ASN A 306 22.09 -11.04 22.79
N ILE A 307 22.73 -10.34 21.86
CA ILE A 307 22.17 -10.02 20.55
C ILE A 307 22.67 -11.09 19.60
N LEU A 308 21.75 -11.66 18.83
CA LEU A 308 22.06 -12.70 17.86
C LEU A 308 22.20 -12.07 16.48
N VAL A 309 23.34 -12.26 15.82
CA VAL A 309 23.59 -11.73 14.47
C VAL A 309 24.12 -12.83 13.54
N ASN A 310 23.94 -12.65 12.22
CA ASN A 310 24.68 -13.38 11.20
C ASN A 310 25.60 -12.42 10.44
N PHE A 311 26.87 -12.75 10.34
CA PHE A 311 27.77 -11.99 9.49
C PHE A 311 27.59 -12.37 8.03
N THR A 312 27.56 -11.39 7.12
CA THR A 312 27.36 -11.64 5.68
C THR A 312 28.62 -12.11 4.96
N THR A 313 29.76 -12.09 5.64
CA THR A 313 31.07 -12.51 5.13
C THR A 313 31.83 -13.31 6.18
N PRO A 314 32.76 -14.20 5.78
CA PRO A 314 33.61 -14.91 6.73
C PRO A 314 34.49 -13.94 7.51
N CYS A 315 34.78 -14.25 8.77
CA CYS A 315 35.61 -13.39 9.62
C CYS A 315 37.01 -13.97 9.80
N THR A 316 37.97 -13.10 10.15
CA THR A 316 39.32 -13.54 10.53
C THR A 316 39.37 -13.74 12.04
N PHE A 317 39.75 -14.94 12.48
CA PHE A 317 39.88 -15.29 13.88
C PHE A 317 41.30 -15.79 14.17
N GLU A 318 41.96 -15.14 15.12
CA GLU A 318 43.32 -15.44 15.57
C GLU A 318 43.25 -16.15 16.93
N PRO A 319 43.43 -17.48 17.00
CA PRO A 319 43.37 -18.21 18.26
C PRO A 319 44.51 -17.82 19.19
N LEU A 320 44.23 -17.77 20.49
CA LEU A 320 45.25 -17.72 21.54
C LEU A 320 46.06 -19.02 21.59
N SER A 321 47.08 -19.05 22.45
CA SER A 321 48.00 -20.17 22.59
C SER A 321 47.28 -21.49 22.87
N LYS A 322 47.93 -22.64 22.59
CA LYS A 322 47.36 -23.96 22.87
C LYS A 322 47.09 -24.18 24.36
N THR A 323 47.87 -23.53 25.24
CA THR A 323 47.67 -23.61 26.70
C THR A 323 46.38 -22.93 27.16
N ASP A 324 45.88 -21.94 26.41
CA ASP A 324 44.60 -21.27 26.69
C ASP A 324 43.40 -21.98 26.04
N ASN A 325 43.65 -22.99 25.20
CA ASN A 325 42.67 -23.61 24.31
C ASN A 325 42.49 -25.12 24.56
N THR A 326 42.23 -25.45 25.83
CA THR A 326 42.18 -26.83 26.36
C THR A 326 40.88 -27.59 26.11
N VAL A 327 39.81 -26.89 25.70
CA VAL A 327 38.50 -27.51 25.40
C VAL A 327 38.42 -27.85 23.91
N ASP A 328 38.04 -29.09 23.59
CA ASP A 328 37.84 -29.52 22.20
C ASP A 328 36.61 -28.87 21.57
N GLY A 329 36.74 -28.46 20.30
CA GLY A 329 35.67 -27.79 19.55
C GLY A 329 35.43 -26.31 19.89
N ILE A 330 36.04 -25.80 20.97
CA ILE A 330 35.94 -24.40 21.40
C ILE A 330 37.33 -23.75 21.36
N LYS A 331 37.44 -22.52 20.86
CA LYS A 331 38.70 -21.76 20.81
C LYS A 331 38.53 -20.32 21.28
N PHE A 332 39.40 -19.85 22.16
CA PHE A 332 39.56 -18.45 22.57
C PHE A 332 40.58 -17.74 21.66
N GLY A 333 40.32 -16.48 21.32
CA GLY A 333 41.10 -15.74 20.32
C GLY A 333 40.66 -14.29 20.16
N HIS A 334 41.26 -13.62 19.18
CA HIS A 334 40.84 -12.30 18.71
C HIS A 334 40.07 -12.45 17.40
N LEU A 335 38.84 -11.94 17.38
CA LEU A 335 38.01 -11.84 16.18
C LEU A 335 38.21 -10.46 15.56
N THR A 336 38.61 -10.42 14.30
CA THR A 336 38.54 -9.19 13.50
C THR A 336 37.11 -9.04 12.98
N LEU A 337 36.44 -7.98 13.43
CA LEU A 337 35.07 -7.69 13.01
C LEU A 337 35.03 -7.32 11.52
N PRO A 338 33.93 -7.62 10.81
CA PRO A 338 33.68 -7.04 9.51
C PRO A 338 33.74 -5.50 9.60
N SER A 339 34.31 -4.86 8.58
CA SER A 339 34.46 -3.39 8.55
C SER A 339 33.63 -2.74 7.45
N LYS A 340 32.62 -3.44 6.91
CA LYS A 340 31.79 -2.95 5.80
C LYS A 340 30.36 -2.66 6.24
N PHE A 341 29.73 -1.69 5.61
CA PHE A 341 28.30 -1.44 5.81
C PHE A 341 27.47 -2.68 5.43
N LYS A 342 26.38 -2.92 6.19
CA LYS A 342 25.46 -4.05 5.99
C LYS A 342 26.13 -5.42 6.14
N SER A 343 26.92 -5.58 7.20
CA SER A 343 27.73 -6.78 7.43
C SER A 343 27.25 -7.68 8.57
N ALA A 344 26.39 -7.17 9.47
CA ALA A 344 25.81 -7.96 10.56
C ALA A 344 24.28 -7.93 10.50
N TRP A 345 23.66 -9.00 10.01
CA TRP A 345 22.21 -9.10 10.04
C TRP A 345 21.75 -9.42 11.46
N ILE A 346 20.83 -8.63 12.01
CA ILE A 346 20.26 -8.91 13.35
C ILE A 346 19.26 -10.06 13.20
N ILE A 347 19.41 -11.14 13.98
CA ILE A 347 18.44 -12.25 14.05
C ILE A 347 17.48 -12.03 15.22
N ASP A 348 18.02 -11.67 16.39
CA ASP A 348 17.27 -11.30 17.58
C ASP A 348 17.96 -10.18 18.36
N GLY A 349 17.17 -9.40 19.09
CA GLY A 349 17.66 -8.31 19.92
C GLY A 349 17.55 -6.93 19.27
N GLN A 350 16.81 -6.79 18.17
CA GLN A 350 16.62 -5.50 17.48
C GLN A 350 16.18 -4.39 18.44
N HIS A 351 15.19 -4.63 19.32
CA HIS A 351 14.72 -3.61 20.27
C HIS A 351 15.77 -3.29 21.34
N ARG A 352 16.64 -4.24 21.69
CA ARG A 352 17.73 -4.03 22.66
C ARG A 352 18.80 -3.13 22.06
N LEU A 353 19.23 -3.42 20.83
CA LEU A 353 20.20 -2.58 20.11
C LEU A 353 19.64 -1.19 19.80
N PHE A 354 18.44 -1.14 19.24
CA PHE A 354 17.79 0.13 18.91
C PHE A 354 17.26 0.88 20.13
N GLY A 355 17.38 0.34 21.34
CA GLY A 355 17.07 1.05 22.58
C GLY A 355 18.04 2.19 22.88
N PHE A 356 19.25 2.12 22.35
CA PHE A 356 20.33 3.09 22.58
C PHE A 356 20.22 4.35 21.71
N THR A 357 19.30 4.38 20.77
CA THR A 357 19.32 5.30 19.63
C THR A 357 18.81 6.70 19.95
N ASN A 358 17.99 6.82 20.99
CA ASN A 358 17.47 8.09 21.50
C ASN A 358 18.15 8.49 22.82
N LEU A 359 19.28 7.85 23.13
CA LEU A 359 20.09 8.17 24.30
C LEU A 359 21.23 9.09 23.90
N ASP A 360 21.82 9.74 24.90
CA ASP A 360 23.04 10.51 24.73
C ASP A 360 24.19 9.62 24.20
N GLU A 361 25.11 10.21 23.46
CA GLU A 361 26.21 9.49 22.81
C GLU A 361 27.09 8.73 23.82
N SER A 362 27.18 9.20 25.07
CA SER A 362 27.86 8.49 26.16
C SER A 362 27.31 7.06 26.42
N TYR A 363 26.05 6.80 26.09
CA TYR A 363 25.46 5.47 26.23
C TYR A 363 25.85 4.50 25.11
N LEU A 364 26.34 5.01 23.97
CA LEU A 364 26.76 4.17 22.84
C LEU A 364 28.03 3.37 23.14
N GLU A 365 28.80 3.77 24.16
CA GLU A 365 29.98 3.04 24.65
C GLU A 365 29.63 1.84 25.54
N ARG A 366 28.35 1.66 25.91
CA ARG A 366 27.96 0.52 26.74
C ARG A 366 28.19 -0.81 26.01
N PRO A 367 28.76 -1.83 26.70
CA PRO A 367 29.01 -3.13 26.10
C PRO A 367 27.72 -3.92 25.92
N LEU A 368 27.66 -4.67 24.82
CA LEU A 368 26.61 -5.62 24.48
C LEU A 368 27.25 -6.99 24.27
N PHE A 369 26.58 -8.02 24.77
CA PHE A 369 26.94 -9.42 24.50
C PHE A 369 26.41 -9.80 23.12
N VAL A 370 27.25 -10.40 22.29
CA VAL A 370 26.88 -10.81 20.93
C VAL A 370 27.24 -12.26 20.71
N VAL A 371 26.29 -13.01 20.12
CA VAL A 371 26.56 -14.28 19.46
C VAL A 371 26.39 -14.05 17.96
N ALA A 372 27.44 -14.28 17.19
CA ALA A 372 27.46 -14.08 15.75
C ALA A 372 27.69 -15.39 15.02
N PHE A 373 26.82 -15.72 14.07
CA PHE A 373 27.08 -16.78 13.10
C PHE A 373 27.97 -16.27 11.96
N GLU A 374 28.77 -17.16 11.40
CA GLU A 374 29.64 -16.87 10.27
C GLU A 374 28.98 -17.30 8.96
N LYS A 375 28.45 -16.33 8.20
CA LYS A 375 27.93 -16.54 6.84
C LYS A 375 27.01 -17.77 6.73
N MET A 376 26.01 -17.83 7.61
CA MET A 376 24.93 -18.83 7.52
C MET A 376 24.23 -18.76 6.16
N ASP A 377 23.76 -19.90 5.65
CA ASP A 377 22.97 -19.93 4.43
C ASP A 377 21.62 -19.22 4.63
N VAL A 378 21.08 -18.65 3.55
CA VAL A 378 19.89 -17.78 3.62
C VAL A 378 18.64 -18.53 4.10
N ALA A 379 18.50 -19.82 3.79
CA ALA A 379 17.33 -20.61 4.18
C ALA A 379 17.36 -20.93 5.69
N ARG A 380 18.52 -21.32 6.20
CA ARG A 380 18.73 -21.56 7.64
C ARG A 380 18.66 -20.27 8.45
N GLU A 381 19.19 -19.19 7.89
CA GLU A 381 19.07 -17.83 8.42
C GLU A 381 17.59 -17.45 8.65
N ALA A 382 16.74 -17.68 7.64
CA ALA A 382 15.31 -17.47 7.69
C ALA A 382 14.59 -18.35 8.73
N ASP A 383 14.87 -19.67 8.72
CA ASP A 383 14.27 -20.64 9.62
C ASP A 383 14.60 -20.33 11.09
N LEU A 384 15.85 -19.97 11.38
CA LEU A 384 16.28 -19.58 12.71
C LEU A 384 15.54 -18.34 13.19
N PHE A 385 15.37 -17.34 12.32
CA PHE A 385 14.61 -16.14 12.64
C PHE A 385 13.14 -16.45 12.95
N ILE A 386 12.48 -17.25 12.12
CA ILE A 386 11.09 -17.66 12.33
C ILE A 386 10.97 -18.43 13.64
N THR A 387 11.85 -19.41 13.87
CA THR A 387 11.83 -20.25 15.07
C THR A 387 11.95 -19.44 16.36
N ILE A 388 12.83 -18.45 16.39
CA ILE A 388 13.05 -17.58 17.56
C ILE A 388 11.85 -16.64 17.76
N ASN A 389 11.39 -15.96 16.70
CA ASN A 389 10.41 -14.88 16.82
C ASN A 389 8.96 -15.40 16.92
N HIS A 390 8.63 -16.51 16.28
CA HIS A 390 7.27 -17.09 16.28
C HIS A 390 6.84 -17.56 17.68
N LYS A 391 7.77 -18.10 18.49
CA LYS A 391 7.47 -18.63 19.84
C LYS A 391 7.32 -17.55 20.92
N GLN A 392 7.92 -16.36 20.76
CA GLN A 392 7.95 -15.33 21.81
C GLN A 392 6.96 -14.16 21.60
N LYS A 393 6.58 -13.82 20.36
CA LYS A 393 5.48 -12.88 20.04
C LYS A 393 5.11 -12.99 18.56
N SER A 394 3.90 -13.42 18.23
CA SER A 394 3.46 -13.73 16.85
C SER A 394 3.84 -12.66 15.83
N VAL A 395 4.52 -13.09 14.77
CA VAL A 395 4.85 -12.31 13.57
C VAL A 395 3.56 -12.12 12.75
N PRO A 396 3.28 -10.92 12.17
CA PRO A 396 2.07 -10.73 11.36
C PRO A 396 1.94 -11.78 10.25
N LYS A 397 0.72 -12.26 10.01
CA LYS A 397 0.44 -13.33 9.03
C LYS A 397 0.94 -13.01 7.63
N ASP A 398 0.81 -11.76 7.19
CA ASP A 398 1.26 -11.33 5.86
C ASP A 398 2.79 -11.40 5.71
N LEU A 399 3.53 -11.10 6.79
CA LEU A 399 4.98 -11.23 6.81
C LEU A 399 5.39 -12.71 6.80
N LEU A 400 4.68 -13.57 7.53
CA LEU A 400 4.90 -15.02 7.48
C LEU A 400 4.65 -15.60 6.09
N VAL A 401 3.60 -15.16 5.38
CA VAL A 401 3.32 -15.60 4.01
C VAL A 401 4.43 -15.17 3.05
N ALA A 402 4.93 -13.93 3.17
CA ALA A 402 6.06 -13.46 2.37
C ALA A 402 7.33 -14.29 2.64
N LEU A 403 7.57 -14.68 3.89
CA LEU A 403 8.70 -15.50 4.32
C LEU A 403 8.61 -16.95 3.91
N GLN A 404 7.42 -17.54 4.02
CA GLN A 404 7.15 -18.89 3.54
C GLN A 404 7.38 -18.99 2.04
N ALA A 405 6.95 -17.99 1.27
CA ALA A 405 7.22 -17.95 -0.16
C ALA A 405 8.73 -18.03 -0.49
N ASP A 406 9.59 -17.45 0.35
CA ASP A 406 11.03 -17.45 0.12
C ASP A 406 11.68 -18.79 0.48
N LEU A 407 11.21 -19.41 1.56
CA LEU A 407 11.62 -20.76 1.95
C LEU A 407 11.08 -21.84 1.00
N GLN A 408 9.95 -21.58 0.34
CA GLN A 408 9.25 -22.52 -0.53
C GLN A 408 9.70 -22.43 -2.00
N MET A 409 10.64 -21.55 -2.34
CA MET A 409 11.27 -21.58 -3.67
C MET A 409 12.00 -22.91 -3.85
N GLY A 410 11.59 -23.68 -4.85
CA GLY A 410 12.09 -25.03 -5.06
C GLY A 410 11.52 -26.08 -4.10
N SER A 411 10.38 -25.80 -3.45
CA SER A 411 9.64 -26.82 -2.68
C SER A 411 9.27 -28.02 -3.57
N ASP A 412 9.34 -29.21 -3.00
CA ASP A 412 8.86 -30.44 -3.64
C ASP A 412 7.32 -30.46 -3.77
N ASP A 413 6.60 -29.61 -3.01
CA ASP A 413 5.17 -29.39 -3.19
C ASP A 413 4.92 -28.36 -4.31
N PRO A 414 4.27 -28.77 -5.43
CA PRO A 414 4.03 -27.88 -6.56
C PRO A 414 3.13 -26.68 -6.26
N ASP A 415 2.19 -26.78 -5.33
CA ASP A 415 1.29 -25.68 -4.97
C ASP A 415 2.03 -24.63 -4.15
N GLU A 416 2.88 -25.07 -3.22
CA GLU A 416 3.78 -24.20 -2.47
C GLU A 416 4.77 -23.51 -3.42
N ALA A 417 5.41 -24.25 -4.33
CA ALA A 417 6.35 -23.69 -5.31
C ALA A 417 5.67 -22.66 -6.24
N LEU A 418 4.45 -22.92 -6.70
CA LEU A 418 3.68 -21.95 -7.50
C LEU A 418 3.29 -20.71 -6.68
N GLY A 419 2.95 -20.91 -5.40
CA GLY A 419 2.68 -19.82 -4.46
C GLY A 419 3.90 -18.93 -4.25
N ALA A 420 5.07 -19.53 -4.04
CA ALA A 420 6.35 -18.86 -3.94
C ALA A 420 6.66 -18.03 -5.19
N LEU A 421 6.60 -18.66 -6.37
CA LEU A 421 6.87 -18.01 -7.65
C LEU A 421 5.96 -16.78 -7.88
N ALA A 422 4.68 -16.89 -7.57
CA ALA A 422 3.74 -15.77 -7.68
C ALA A 422 4.13 -14.60 -6.76
N SER A 423 4.53 -14.88 -5.51
CA SER A 423 4.99 -13.86 -4.57
C SER A 423 6.26 -13.16 -5.04
N PHE A 424 7.24 -13.92 -5.56
CA PHE A 424 8.47 -13.36 -6.15
C PHE A 424 8.18 -12.44 -7.32
N LEU A 425 7.33 -12.86 -8.25
CA LEU A 425 6.91 -12.05 -9.39
C LEU A 425 6.29 -10.72 -8.93
N ILE A 426 5.38 -10.76 -7.95
CA ILE A 426 4.70 -9.55 -7.44
C ILE A 426 5.68 -8.60 -6.78
N ARG A 427 6.61 -9.10 -5.96
CA ARG A 427 7.65 -8.26 -5.36
C ARG A 427 8.54 -7.64 -6.43
N LYS A 428 8.93 -8.38 -7.47
CA LYS A 428 9.72 -7.85 -8.58
C LYS A 428 8.95 -6.75 -9.34
N ILE A 429 7.66 -6.94 -9.60
CA ILE A 429 6.78 -5.93 -10.21
C ILE A 429 6.63 -4.68 -9.31
N ALA A 430 6.53 -4.86 -8.00
CA ALA A 430 6.37 -3.78 -7.03
C ALA A 430 7.65 -2.97 -6.81
N ALA A 431 8.81 -3.59 -6.97
CA ALA A 431 10.14 -2.98 -6.85
C ALA A 431 10.62 -2.28 -8.13
N ASP A 432 10.02 -2.62 -9.26
CA ASP A 432 10.43 -2.13 -10.56
C ASP A 432 9.95 -0.69 -10.78
N ALA A 433 10.86 0.28 -10.71
CA ALA A 433 10.57 1.70 -10.93
C ALA A 433 10.00 2.04 -12.32
N THR A 434 9.98 1.09 -13.26
CA THR A 434 9.34 1.22 -14.58
C THR A 434 7.88 0.71 -14.58
N SER A 435 7.45 0.02 -13.52
CA SER A 435 6.15 -0.64 -13.43
C SER A 435 4.99 0.35 -13.19
N PRO A 436 3.86 0.21 -13.90
CA PRO A 436 2.61 0.91 -13.58
C PRO A 436 2.08 0.65 -12.17
N LEU A 437 2.46 -0.50 -11.58
CA LEU A 437 2.07 -0.89 -10.22
C LEU A 437 3.11 -0.49 -9.16
N PHE A 438 4.22 0.14 -9.55
CA PHE A 438 5.22 0.63 -8.60
C PHE A 438 4.64 1.69 -7.68
N GLY A 439 4.89 1.54 -6.38
CA GLY A 439 4.34 2.41 -5.32
C GLY A 439 2.84 2.29 -5.10
N ARG A 440 2.17 1.29 -5.69
CA ARG A 440 0.72 1.04 -5.51
C ARG A 440 0.41 -0.03 -4.46
N LEU A 441 1.42 -0.79 -4.03
CA LEU A 441 1.25 -1.84 -3.03
C LEU A 441 1.47 -1.28 -1.62
N GLU A 442 0.59 -1.66 -0.71
CA GLU A 442 0.74 -1.39 0.72
C GLU A 442 1.99 -2.10 1.27
N MET A 443 2.80 -1.37 2.03
CA MET A 443 4.01 -1.90 2.66
C MET A 443 3.73 -2.28 4.12
N PRO A 444 4.03 -3.52 4.55
CA PRO A 444 3.81 -3.93 5.93
C PRO A 444 4.53 -3.04 6.94
N GLY A 445 3.77 -2.46 7.88
CA GLY A 445 4.32 -1.61 8.95
C GLY A 445 4.64 -0.16 8.54
N VAL A 446 4.39 0.21 7.28
CA VAL A 446 4.48 1.60 6.80
C VAL A 446 3.05 2.11 6.58
N PRO A 447 2.67 3.29 7.09
CA PRO A 447 1.36 3.87 6.80
C PRO A 447 1.14 4.02 5.30
N ALA A 448 0.10 3.37 4.77
CA ALA A 448 -0.23 3.43 3.36
C ALA A 448 -0.66 4.85 2.93
N SER A 449 -0.22 5.28 1.75
CA SER A 449 -0.77 6.46 1.09
C SER A 449 -2.15 6.17 0.49
N GLU A 450 -2.90 7.20 0.11
CA GLU A 450 -4.20 7.03 -0.57
C GLU A 450 -4.08 6.29 -1.92
N GLU A 451 -2.88 6.28 -2.50
CA GLU A 451 -2.55 5.63 -3.78
C GLU A 451 -2.12 4.16 -3.60
N GLN A 452 -1.68 3.77 -2.40
CA GLN A 452 -1.28 2.42 -2.05
C GLN A 452 -2.52 1.58 -1.71
N VAL A 453 -3.20 1.10 -2.75
CA VAL A 453 -4.50 0.42 -2.65
C VAL A 453 -4.47 -1.07 -3.00
N LEU A 454 -3.27 -1.58 -3.30
CA LEU A 454 -3.03 -2.97 -3.68
C LEU A 454 -2.34 -3.74 -2.54
N THR A 455 -2.57 -5.04 -2.48
CA THR A 455 -1.90 -5.89 -1.47
C THR A 455 -1.30 -7.13 -2.13
N ILE A 456 -0.13 -7.57 -1.63
CA ILE A 456 0.56 -8.77 -2.13
C ILE A 456 -0.34 -10.00 -2.13
N PRO A 457 -1.11 -10.31 -1.05
CA PRO A 457 -1.96 -11.50 -1.03
C PRO A 457 -3.04 -11.50 -2.12
N GLU A 458 -3.66 -10.36 -2.42
CA GLU A 458 -4.70 -10.26 -3.45
C GLU A 458 -4.11 -10.42 -4.86
N LEU A 459 -2.95 -9.82 -5.12
CA LEU A 459 -2.25 -10.02 -6.39
C LEU A 459 -1.77 -11.46 -6.55
N GLN A 460 -1.27 -12.10 -5.47
CA GLN A 460 -0.81 -13.50 -5.48
C GLN A 460 -1.97 -14.42 -5.86
N LYS A 461 -3.13 -14.18 -5.26
CA LYS A 461 -4.37 -14.87 -5.61
C LYS A 461 -4.78 -14.64 -7.06
N GLY A 462 -4.64 -13.42 -7.58
CA GLY A 462 -4.88 -13.09 -8.99
C GLY A 462 -3.98 -13.87 -9.95
N ILE A 463 -2.67 -13.85 -9.71
CA ILE A 463 -1.67 -14.55 -10.53
C ILE A 463 -1.88 -16.07 -10.52
N ARG A 464 -2.12 -16.66 -9.34
CA ARG A 464 -2.35 -18.11 -9.22
C ARG A 464 -3.64 -18.54 -9.94
N ARG A 465 -4.70 -17.74 -9.84
CA ARG A 465 -6.00 -18.07 -10.45
C ARG A 465 -6.05 -17.82 -11.95
N SER A 466 -5.31 -16.84 -12.46
CA SER A 466 -5.30 -16.56 -13.91
C SER A 466 -4.63 -17.67 -14.71
N GLY A 467 -3.70 -18.43 -14.10
CA GLY A 467 -2.94 -19.47 -14.78
C GLY A 467 -1.87 -18.94 -15.72
N LEU A 468 -1.57 -17.63 -15.70
CA LEU A 468 -0.55 -16.99 -16.55
C LEU A 468 0.84 -17.63 -16.39
N ILE A 469 1.23 -17.94 -15.14
CA ILE A 469 2.50 -18.60 -14.81
C ILE A 469 2.34 -20.10 -14.54
N GLY A 470 1.19 -20.67 -14.90
CA GLY A 470 0.85 -22.08 -14.76
C GLY A 470 -0.19 -22.37 -13.69
N ARG A 471 -0.62 -23.64 -13.67
CA ARG A 471 -1.65 -24.17 -12.76
C ARG A 471 -1.30 -25.58 -12.33
N ILE A 472 -1.79 -26.00 -11.17
CA ILE A 472 -1.54 -27.36 -10.66
C ILE A 472 -2.57 -28.33 -11.24
N VAL A 473 -2.07 -29.40 -11.87
CA VAL A 473 -2.87 -30.51 -12.41
C VAL A 473 -2.22 -31.80 -11.95
N LYS A 474 -2.97 -32.66 -11.22
CA LYS A 474 -2.47 -33.96 -10.73
C LYS A 474 -1.11 -33.87 -10.00
N LYS A 475 -0.95 -32.87 -9.11
CA LYS A 475 0.31 -32.59 -8.40
C LYS A 475 1.52 -32.32 -9.31
N ALA A 476 1.28 -31.73 -10.48
CA ALA A 476 2.34 -31.19 -11.32
C ALA A 476 1.92 -29.80 -11.80
N ARG A 477 2.90 -28.90 -11.99
CA ARG A 477 2.66 -27.59 -12.58
C ARG A 477 2.58 -27.72 -14.09
N LEU A 478 1.40 -27.46 -14.66
CA LEU A 478 1.25 -27.23 -16.09
C LEU A 478 1.67 -25.78 -16.40
N ALA A 479 2.59 -25.62 -17.35
CA ALA A 479 3.07 -24.31 -17.79
C ALA A 479 1.93 -23.43 -18.32
N GLY A 480 1.91 -22.17 -17.87
CA GLY A 480 1.05 -21.11 -18.41
C GLY A 480 1.74 -20.35 -19.54
N TYR A 481 1.00 -19.47 -20.21
CA TYR A 481 1.49 -18.70 -21.36
C TYR A 481 2.71 -17.79 -21.08
N LEU A 482 2.93 -17.40 -19.82
CA LEU A 482 4.09 -16.59 -19.42
C LEU A 482 5.19 -17.43 -18.75
N SER A 483 5.08 -18.76 -18.78
CA SER A 483 6.11 -19.63 -18.20
C SER A 483 7.35 -19.67 -19.10
N GLY A 484 8.53 -19.60 -18.49
CA GLY A 484 9.82 -19.81 -19.14
C GLY A 484 10.42 -21.17 -18.82
N ALA A 485 11.62 -21.43 -19.32
CA ALA A 485 12.35 -22.68 -19.06
C ALA A 485 12.75 -22.86 -17.58
N THR A 486 12.90 -21.74 -16.85
CA THR A 486 13.20 -21.70 -15.42
C THR A 486 12.22 -20.75 -14.71
N ASP A 487 12.21 -20.80 -13.38
CA ASP A 487 11.43 -19.85 -12.58
C ASP A 487 11.90 -18.40 -12.77
N ASP A 488 13.21 -18.16 -12.86
CA ASP A 488 13.74 -16.82 -13.18
C ASP A 488 13.31 -16.33 -14.56
N ALA A 489 13.35 -17.21 -15.57
CA ALA A 489 12.86 -16.89 -16.91
C ALA A 489 11.35 -16.63 -16.92
N THR A 490 10.58 -17.37 -16.11
CA THR A 490 9.15 -17.14 -15.91
C THR A 490 8.90 -15.78 -15.26
N ILE A 491 9.62 -15.46 -14.19
CA ILE A 491 9.50 -14.17 -13.48
C ILE A 491 9.79 -13.02 -14.44
N GLU A 492 10.88 -13.10 -15.21
CA GLU A 492 11.28 -12.01 -16.11
C GLU A 492 10.31 -11.83 -17.28
N ARG A 493 9.88 -12.94 -17.91
CA ARG A 493 8.86 -12.91 -18.97
C ARG A 493 7.55 -12.33 -18.45
N ALA A 494 7.06 -12.83 -17.32
CA ALA A 494 5.81 -12.37 -16.73
C ALA A 494 5.88 -10.90 -16.28
N ARG A 495 6.98 -10.47 -15.65
CA ARG A 495 7.20 -9.06 -15.25
C ARG A 495 7.06 -8.14 -16.46
N LYS A 496 7.83 -8.41 -17.53
CA LYS A 496 7.83 -7.58 -18.75
C LYS A 496 6.45 -7.50 -19.39
N THR A 497 5.78 -8.64 -19.55
CA THR A 497 4.47 -8.67 -20.22
C THR A 497 3.36 -8.04 -19.36
N ILE A 498 3.32 -8.31 -18.05
CA ILE A 498 2.32 -7.71 -17.15
C ILE A 498 2.52 -6.20 -17.03
N ASN A 499 3.76 -5.72 -16.88
CA ASN A 499 4.03 -4.29 -16.83
C ASN A 499 3.65 -3.59 -18.14
N GLY A 500 4.00 -4.18 -19.29
CA GLY A 500 3.60 -3.64 -20.59
C GLY A 500 2.09 -3.61 -20.79
N TYR A 501 1.37 -4.65 -20.35
CA TYR A 501 -0.09 -4.69 -20.38
C TYR A 501 -0.71 -3.56 -19.57
N PHE A 502 -0.28 -3.38 -18.32
CA PHE A 502 -0.82 -2.32 -17.47
C PHE A 502 -0.37 -0.92 -17.88
N ALA A 503 0.76 -0.78 -18.57
CA ALA A 503 1.24 0.51 -19.07
C ALA A 503 0.28 1.08 -20.12
N VAL A 504 -0.28 0.23 -21.00
CA VAL A 504 -1.31 0.64 -21.97
C VAL A 504 -2.53 1.25 -21.28
N LEU A 505 -2.93 0.70 -20.13
CA LEU A 505 -4.09 1.17 -19.37
C LEU A 505 -3.77 2.43 -18.55
N GLU A 506 -2.60 2.49 -17.90
CA GLU A 506 -2.13 3.67 -17.17
C GLU A 506 -1.98 4.88 -18.12
N GLU A 507 -1.38 4.69 -19.30
CA GLU A 507 -1.18 5.74 -20.30
C GLU A 507 -2.51 6.29 -20.84
N ALA A 508 -3.57 5.47 -20.89
CA ALA A 508 -4.89 5.89 -21.32
C ALA A 508 -5.58 6.82 -20.31
N VAL A 509 -5.37 6.58 -19.01
CA VAL A 509 -6.06 7.30 -17.91
C VAL A 509 -5.15 7.57 -16.70
N PRO A 510 -4.05 8.33 -16.83
CA PRO A 510 -3.03 8.44 -15.78
C PRO A 510 -3.58 9.02 -14.47
N ALA A 511 -4.44 10.04 -14.54
CA ALA A 511 -5.04 10.63 -13.34
C ALA A 511 -5.95 9.63 -12.58
N LYS A 512 -6.81 8.89 -13.30
CA LYS A 512 -7.71 7.88 -12.69
C LYS A 512 -6.95 6.66 -12.19
N TRP A 513 -5.86 6.29 -12.88
CA TRP A 513 -4.96 5.23 -12.43
C TRP A 513 -4.40 5.57 -11.04
N LEU A 514 -4.01 6.83 -10.82
CA LEU A 514 -3.39 7.29 -9.57
C LEU A 514 -4.37 7.59 -8.46
N ALA A 515 -5.63 7.94 -8.77
CA ALA A 515 -6.66 8.37 -7.81
C ALA A 515 -7.10 7.32 -6.75
N GLY A 516 -6.43 6.17 -6.65
CA GLY A 516 -6.64 5.20 -5.58
C GLY A 516 -7.98 4.45 -5.69
N ARG A 517 -8.63 4.21 -4.55
CA ARG A 517 -9.84 3.35 -4.49
C ARG A 517 -11.07 4.00 -5.11
N SER A 518 -11.17 5.33 -5.08
CA SER A 518 -12.33 6.09 -5.55
C SER A 518 -12.51 6.03 -7.08
N ALA A 519 -11.42 5.85 -7.82
CA ALA A 519 -11.49 5.76 -9.28
C ALA A 519 -11.86 4.36 -9.79
N HIS A 520 -11.79 3.31 -8.96
CA HIS A 520 -12.10 1.93 -9.34
C HIS A 520 -11.25 1.33 -10.50
N VAL A 521 -10.27 2.06 -11.04
CA VAL A 521 -9.45 1.62 -12.18
C VAL A 521 -8.29 0.72 -11.77
N ALA A 522 -7.50 1.08 -10.76
CA ALA A 522 -6.29 0.35 -10.36
C ALA A 522 -6.39 -0.16 -8.91
N THR A 523 -7.37 -1.03 -8.65
CA THR A 523 -7.69 -1.62 -7.35
C THR A 523 -7.43 -3.13 -7.33
N ASN A 524 -7.39 -3.77 -6.14
CA ASN A 524 -7.20 -5.22 -6.02
C ASN A 524 -8.16 -6.03 -6.93
N PRO A 525 -9.50 -5.79 -6.93
CA PRO A 525 -10.40 -6.50 -7.85
C PRO A 525 -10.08 -6.26 -9.32
N SER A 526 -9.76 -5.02 -9.70
CA SER A 526 -9.40 -4.66 -11.07
C SER A 526 -8.17 -5.41 -11.56
N VAL A 527 -7.06 -5.34 -10.80
CA VAL A 527 -5.80 -6.00 -11.19
C VAL A 527 -6.02 -7.50 -11.34
N ARG A 528 -6.75 -8.14 -10.42
CA ARG A 528 -7.09 -9.57 -10.50
C ARG A 528 -7.96 -9.91 -11.72
N ALA A 529 -8.94 -9.06 -12.04
CA ALA A 529 -9.79 -9.22 -13.22
C ALA A 529 -8.98 -9.06 -14.52
N HIS A 530 -8.10 -8.07 -14.59
CA HIS A 530 -7.19 -7.87 -15.72
C HIS A 530 -6.20 -9.02 -15.92
N LEU A 531 -5.66 -9.61 -14.84
CA LEU A 531 -4.81 -10.80 -14.94
C LEU A 531 -5.58 -11.99 -15.55
N THR A 532 -6.86 -12.14 -15.20
CA THR A 532 -7.74 -13.17 -15.78
C THR A 532 -8.04 -12.87 -17.25
N LEU A 533 -8.35 -11.62 -17.57
CA LEU A 533 -8.57 -11.17 -18.95
C LEU A 533 -7.35 -11.33 -19.83
N MET A 534 -6.15 -11.09 -19.29
CA MET A 534 -4.90 -11.28 -20.01
C MET A 534 -4.72 -12.74 -20.42
N TYR A 535 -5.00 -13.70 -19.53
CA TYR A 535 -4.96 -15.12 -19.87
C TYR A 535 -5.99 -15.48 -20.96
N GLU A 536 -7.24 -15.02 -20.82
CA GLU A 536 -8.30 -15.26 -21.81
C GLU A 536 -8.00 -14.60 -23.16
N GLY A 537 -7.39 -13.42 -23.15
CA GLY A 537 -6.92 -12.72 -24.35
C GLY A 537 -5.82 -13.50 -25.06
N LEU A 538 -4.79 -13.96 -24.35
CA LEU A 538 -3.75 -14.81 -24.92
C LEU A 538 -4.33 -16.11 -25.49
N ARG A 539 -5.25 -16.75 -24.77
CA ARG A 539 -5.96 -17.96 -25.25
C ARG A 539 -6.76 -17.68 -26.53
N TYR A 540 -7.48 -16.57 -26.57
CA TYR A 540 -8.31 -16.16 -27.70
C TYR A 540 -7.47 -15.84 -28.95
N LEU A 541 -6.37 -15.10 -28.77
CA LEU A 541 -5.45 -14.73 -29.84
C LEU A 541 -4.67 -15.94 -30.37
N HIS A 542 -4.25 -16.83 -29.47
CA HIS A 542 -3.58 -18.08 -29.84
C HIS A 542 -4.49 -18.99 -30.65
N GLY A 543 -5.74 -19.18 -30.23
CA GLY A 543 -6.72 -19.99 -30.97
C GLY A 543 -7.15 -19.41 -32.33
N ARG A 544 -6.67 -18.21 -32.70
CA ARG A 544 -6.88 -17.57 -34.00
C ARG A 544 -5.58 -17.38 -34.78
N ASP A 545 -4.51 -18.05 -34.36
CA ASP A 545 -3.18 -17.97 -34.95
C ASP A 545 -2.66 -16.53 -35.07
N LYS A 546 -3.06 -15.64 -34.14
CA LYS A 546 -2.61 -14.24 -34.10
C LYS A 546 -1.29 -14.07 -33.38
N ILE A 547 -1.03 -14.92 -32.39
CA ILE A 547 0.23 -14.97 -31.67
C ILE A 547 0.41 -16.37 -31.08
N ASP A 548 1.63 -16.90 -31.12
CA ASP A 548 1.99 -18.05 -30.30
C ASP A 548 2.60 -17.56 -28.98
N PRO A 549 1.85 -17.57 -27.87
CA PRO A 549 2.32 -17.03 -26.62
C PRO A 549 3.44 -17.85 -25.98
N TYR A 550 3.72 -19.08 -26.45
CA TYR A 550 4.81 -19.89 -25.93
C TYR A 550 6.17 -19.49 -26.52
N THR A 551 6.19 -18.97 -27.75
CA THR A 551 7.41 -18.65 -28.50
C THR A 551 7.64 -17.15 -28.70
N ALA A 552 6.58 -16.33 -28.71
CA ALA A 552 6.67 -14.88 -28.91
C ALA A 552 7.54 -14.17 -27.86
N ALA A 553 8.23 -13.10 -28.24
CA ALA A 553 8.96 -12.26 -27.31
C ALA A 553 8.00 -11.44 -26.42
N PRO A 554 8.40 -11.03 -25.19
CA PRO A 554 7.54 -10.22 -24.32
C PRO A 554 7.02 -8.94 -24.97
N ALA A 555 7.81 -8.28 -25.83
CA ALA A 555 7.38 -7.08 -26.55
C ALA A 555 6.23 -7.36 -27.53
N GLU A 556 6.30 -8.48 -28.27
CA GLU A 556 5.25 -8.90 -29.20
C GLU A 556 3.95 -9.27 -28.46
N LEU A 557 4.08 -9.96 -27.32
CA LEU A 557 2.95 -10.24 -26.43
C LEU A 557 2.28 -8.94 -25.97
N VAL A 558 3.06 -7.95 -25.56
CA VAL A 558 2.55 -6.64 -25.11
C VAL A 558 1.84 -5.91 -26.25
N THR A 559 2.40 -5.92 -27.46
CA THR A 559 1.75 -5.31 -28.63
C THR A 559 0.42 -5.98 -28.96
N ALA A 560 0.39 -7.32 -29.01
CA ALA A 560 -0.85 -8.06 -29.31
C ALA A 560 -1.92 -7.86 -28.22
N LEU A 561 -1.52 -7.93 -26.94
CA LEU A 561 -2.43 -7.67 -25.83
C LEU A 561 -2.90 -6.22 -25.77
N GLY A 562 -2.04 -5.26 -26.11
CA GLY A 562 -2.39 -3.84 -26.20
C GLY A 562 -3.49 -3.59 -27.23
N ALA A 563 -3.39 -4.20 -28.41
CA ALA A 563 -4.45 -4.15 -29.42
C ALA A 563 -5.75 -4.82 -28.92
N PHE A 564 -5.64 -5.94 -28.20
CA PHE A 564 -6.79 -6.65 -27.64
C PHE A 564 -7.54 -5.85 -26.57
N VAL A 565 -6.84 -5.07 -25.73
CA VAL A 565 -7.45 -4.24 -24.68
C VAL A 565 -7.73 -2.80 -25.08
N ALA A 566 -7.47 -2.42 -26.33
CA ALA A 566 -7.74 -1.08 -26.85
C ALA A 566 -9.18 -0.59 -26.61
N PRO A 567 -10.25 -1.43 -26.72
CA PRO A 567 -11.61 -1.02 -26.36
C PRO A 567 -11.75 -0.56 -24.91
N ILE A 568 -11.06 -1.21 -23.98
CA ILE A 568 -11.11 -0.86 -22.56
C ILE A 568 -10.44 0.50 -22.35
N ALA A 569 -9.23 0.68 -22.91
CA ALA A 569 -8.50 1.94 -22.83
C ALA A 569 -9.31 3.12 -23.42
N ALA A 570 -9.93 2.91 -24.59
CA ALA A 570 -10.78 3.91 -25.23
C ALA A 570 -12.00 4.26 -24.37
N TRP A 571 -12.69 3.26 -23.81
CA TRP A 571 -13.86 3.48 -22.96
C TRP A 571 -13.50 4.21 -21.67
N LEU A 572 -12.44 3.80 -20.97
CA LEU A 572 -11.98 4.46 -19.73
C LEU A 572 -11.64 5.94 -19.94
N LYS A 573 -11.10 6.28 -21.12
CA LYS A 573 -10.75 7.66 -21.50
C LYS A 573 -12.00 8.53 -21.70
N SER A 574 -13.07 7.98 -22.27
CA SER A 574 -14.32 8.71 -22.49
C SER A 574 -15.30 8.69 -21.32
N ALA A 575 -15.25 7.67 -20.47
CA ALA A 575 -16.22 7.46 -19.40
C ALA A 575 -16.10 8.50 -18.27
N SER A 576 -17.21 8.94 -17.70
CA SER A 576 -17.24 9.75 -16.47
C SER A 576 -16.89 8.90 -15.24
N ASP A 577 -16.58 9.54 -14.12
CA ASP A 577 -16.29 8.84 -12.87
C ASP A 577 -17.52 8.06 -12.37
N GLU A 578 -18.74 8.59 -12.59
CA GLU A 578 -19.99 7.88 -12.30
C GLU A 578 -20.15 6.63 -13.16
N GLN A 579 -19.88 6.71 -14.46
CA GLN A 579 -19.99 5.54 -15.36
C GLN A 579 -18.99 4.44 -14.99
N ILE A 580 -17.78 4.83 -14.58
CA ILE A 580 -16.77 3.89 -14.07
C ILE A 580 -17.24 3.28 -12.76
N ALA A 581 -17.76 4.08 -11.83
CA ALA A 581 -18.26 3.59 -10.57
C ALA A 581 -19.45 2.63 -10.76
N ASP A 582 -20.41 2.97 -11.63
CA ASP A 582 -21.57 2.12 -11.90
C ASP A 582 -21.16 0.76 -12.48
N LYS A 583 -20.14 0.73 -13.35
CA LYS A 583 -19.63 -0.51 -13.94
C LYS A 583 -18.71 -1.30 -13.00
N PHE A 584 -17.93 -0.64 -12.13
CA PHE A 584 -16.80 -1.27 -11.45
C PHE A 584 -16.72 -1.09 -9.92
N ALA A 585 -17.55 -0.24 -9.29
CA ALA A 585 -17.43 0.08 -7.86
C ALA A 585 -17.92 -1.02 -6.91
N ARG A 586 -18.84 -1.90 -7.34
CA ARG A 586 -19.54 -2.83 -6.44
C ARG A 586 -19.26 -4.31 -6.72
N LYS A 587 -18.48 -4.95 -5.82
CA LYS A 587 -18.88 -6.11 -4.97
C LYS A 587 -17.69 -6.58 -4.13
N TYR A 588 -17.97 -7.02 -2.90
CA TYR A 588 -16.94 -7.51 -1.98
C TYR A 588 -16.56 -8.96 -2.30
N GLY A 589 -15.31 -9.32 -2.03
CA GLY A 589 -14.81 -10.69 -2.17
C GLY A 589 -14.76 -11.19 -3.61
N GLU A 590 -14.86 -12.51 -3.78
CA GLU A 590 -14.64 -13.18 -5.08
C GLU A 590 -15.71 -12.85 -6.13
N GLY A 591 -16.93 -12.53 -5.71
CA GLY A 591 -17.98 -12.09 -6.63
C GLY A 591 -17.63 -10.78 -7.33
N GLY A 592 -17.01 -9.83 -6.63
CA GLY A 592 -16.63 -8.55 -7.20
C GLY A 592 -15.56 -8.66 -8.27
N VAL A 593 -14.57 -9.52 -8.07
CA VAL A 593 -13.51 -9.73 -9.09
C VAL A 593 -14.10 -10.32 -10.37
N LYS A 594 -15.03 -11.28 -10.23
CA LYS A 594 -15.66 -11.93 -11.37
C LYS A 594 -16.57 -10.99 -12.15
N GLU A 595 -17.33 -10.14 -11.46
CA GLU A 595 -18.16 -9.14 -12.13
C GLU A 595 -17.34 -8.03 -12.79
N TYR A 596 -16.25 -7.60 -12.15
CA TYR A 596 -15.29 -6.70 -12.79
C TYR A 596 -14.75 -7.32 -14.08
N PHE A 597 -14.34 -8.58 -14.03
CA PHE A 597 -13.85 -9.33 -15.19
C PHE A 597 -14.89 -9.42 -16.32
N PHE A 598 -16.17 -9.68 -16.02
CA PHE A 598 -17.23 -9.67 -17.03
C PHE A 598 -17.49 -8.27 -17.59
N GLY A 599 -17.44 -7.23 -16.76
CA GLY A 599 -17.51 -5.85 -17.22
C GLY A 599 -16.39 -5.49 -18.21
N LEU A 600 -15.18 -6.02 -18.00
CA LEU A 600 -14.08 -5.90 -18.97
C LEU A 600 -14.34 -6.73 -20.23
N CYS A 601 -14.88 -7.94 -20.10
CA CYS A 601 -15.24 -8.77 -21.25
C CYS A 601 -16.29 -8.10 -22.14
N ASP A 602 -17.27 -7.40 -21.57
CA ASP A 602 -18.25 -6.63 -22.34
C ASP A 602 -17.61 -5.56 -23.22
N LEU A 603 -16.61 -4.85 -22.68
CA LEU A 603 -15.89 -3.81 -23.41
C LEU A 603 -15.07 -4.42 -24.56
N VAL A 604 -14.40 -5.54 -24.32
CA VAL A 604 -13.63 -6.25 -25.36
C VAL A 604 -14.56 -6.85 -26.42
N ALA A 605 -15.68 -7.45 -26.00
CA ALA A 605 -16.64 -8.09 -26.89
C ALA A 605 -17.32 -7.11 -27.88
N ALA A 606 -17.28 -5.80 -27.59
CA ALA A 606 -17.74 -4.78 -28.53
C ALA A 606 -16.89 -4.75 -29.82
N GLN A 607 -15.60 -5.07 -29.74
CA GLN A 607 -14.70 -5.18 -30.90
C GLN A 607 -14.47 -6.64 -31.34
N PHE A 608 -14.61 -7.59 -30.42
CA PHE A 608 -14.41 -9.03 -30.66
C PHE A 608 -15.68 -9.82 -30.27
N PRO A 609 -16.75 -9.83 -31.08
CA PRO A 609 -18.05 -10.39 -30.67
C PRO A 609 -18.05 -11.88 -30.32
N ASP A 610 -17.07 -12.62 -30.84
CA ASP A 610 -16.83 -14.05 -30.64
C ASP A 610 -15.86 -14.34 -29.48
N PHE A 611 -15.41 -13.30 -28.77
CA PHE A 611 -14.62 -13.41 -27.54
C PHE A 611 -15.49 -13.80 -26.33
N GLY A 612 -14.86 -14.50 -25.38
CA GLY A 612 -15.42 -14.77 -24.07
C GLY A 612 -15.50 -16.24 -23.71
N SER A 613 -15.33 -16.54 -22.43
CA SER A 613 -15.53 -17.89 -21.87
C SER A 613 -17.00 -18.29 -21.94
N GLU A 614 -17.27 -19.60 -21.89
CA GLU A 614 -18.64 -20.12 -21.82
C GLU A 614 -19.42 -19.50 -20.66
N GLU A 615 -18.75 -19.36 -19.52
CA GLU A 615 -19.31 -18.72 -18.33
C GLU A 615 -19.71 -17.26 -18.56
N TYR A 616 -18.88 -16.47 -19.25
CA TYR A 616 -19.20 -15.09 -19.61
C TYR A 616 -20.38 -15.03 -20.59
N ARG A 617 -20.43 -15.92 -21.58
CA ARG A 617 -21.54 -15.97 -22.55
C ARG A 617 -22.87 -16.31 -21.88
N GLN A 618 -22.87 -17.26 -20.95
CA GLN A 618 -24.05 -17.59 -20.15
C GLN A 618 -24.48 -16.43 -19.27
N TYR A 619 -23.53 -15.74 -18.64
CA TYR A 619 -23.81 -14.51 -17.88
C TYR A 619 -24.46 -13.45 -18.78
N LYS A 620 -23.89 -13.19 -19.96
CA LYS A 620 -24.39 -12.20 -20.91
C LYS A 620 -25.82 -12.52 -21.33
N ALA A 621 -26.10 -13.77 -21.72
CA ALA A 621 -27.42 -14.23 -22.13
C ALA A 621 -28.48 -14.06 -21.03
N ARG A 622 -28.12 -14.32 -19.76
CA ARG A 622 -29.02 -14.10 -18.62
C ARG A 622 -29.22 -12.62 -18.30
N SER A 623 -28.16 -11.82 -18.41
CA SER A 623 -28.21 -10.38 -18.09
C SER A 623 -29.00 -9.55 -19.11
N SER A 624 -29.18 -10.05 -20.33
CA SER A 624 -29.98 -9.43 -21.39
C SER A 624 -31.47 -9.80 -21.36
N ASP A 625 -31.92 -10.55 -20.35
CA ASP A 625 -33.31 -10.96 -20.23
C ASP A 625 -34.19 -9.78 -19.79
N GLU A 626 -35.09 -9.31 -20.67
CA GLU A 626 -36.04 -8.22 -20.41
C GLU A 626 -36.86 -8.45 -19.13
N ARG A 627 -37.06 -9.72 -18.73
CA ARG A 627 -37.72 -10.09 -17.48
C ARG A 627 -37.03 -9.52 -16.25
N ILE A 628 -35.70 -9.33 -16.27
CA ILE A 628 -34.95 -8.73 -15.14
C ILE A 628 -35.28 -7.24 -14.98
N ALA A 629 -35.32 -6.50 -16.09
CA ALA A 629 -35.64 -5.08 -16.06
C ALA A 629 -37.09 -4.87 -15.60
N GLN A 630 -38.02 -5.66 -16.13
CA GLN A 630 -39.43 -5.61 -15.74
C GLN A 630 -39.63 -6.00 -14.27
N ALA A 631 -38.98 -7.05 -13.77
CA ALA A 631 -39.09 -7.45 -12.37
C ALA A 631 -38.60 -6.37 -11.39
N LYS A 632 -37.57 -5.59 -11.75
CA LYS A 632 -37.10 -4.46 -10.92
C LYS A 632 -38.13 -3.34 -10.85
N LEU A 633 -38.78 -3.01 -11.97
CA LEU A 633 -39.87 -2.04 -12.01
C LEU A 633 -41.05 -2.54 -11.18
N ASP A 634 -41.51 -3.77 -11.44
CA ASP A 634 -42.63 -4.38 -10.74
C ASP A 634 -42.44 -4.41 -9.22
N VAL A 635 -41.25 -4.79 -8.76
CA VAL A 635 -40.89 -4.77 -7.33
C VAL A 635 -40.94 -3.36 -6.74
N SER A 636 -40.44 -2.36 -7.47
CA SER A 636 -40.45 -0.96 -7.03
C SER A 636 -41.88 -0.43 -6.93
N ASP A 637 -42.68 -0.65 -7.97
CA ASP A 637 -44.06 -0.17 -8.07
C ASP A 637 -44.94 -0.82 -7.00
N MET A 638 -44.86 -2.15 -6.84
CA MET A 638 -45.58 -2.86 -5.78
C MET A 638 -45.15 -2.42 -4.38
N THR A 639 -43.84 -2.18 -4.14
CA THR A 639 -43.35 -1.67 -2.84
C THR A 639 -43.96 -0.31 -2.52
N SER A 640 -44.02 0.59 -3.51
CA SER A 640 -44.65 1.90 -3.38
C SER A 640 -46.15 1.79 -3.13
N LEU A 641 -46.83 0.94 -3.91
CA LEU A 641 -48.28 0.73 -3.81
C LEU A 641 -48.69 0.18 -2.44
N ILE A 642 -47.98 -0.85 -1.93
CA ILE A 642 -48.23 -1.43 -0.61
C ILE A 642 -48.08 -0.35 0.47
N SER A 643 -46.97 0.39 0.42
CA SER A 643 -46.67 1.42 1.43
C SER A 643 -47.73 2.52 1.43
N THR A 644 -48.08 3.04 0.25
CA THR A 644 -49.11 4.07 0.08
C THR A 644 -50.47 3.58 0.56
N ALA A 645 -50.91 2.40 0.11
CA ALA A 645 -52.21 1.86 0.46
C ALA A 645 -52.35 1.61 1.97
N VAL A 646 -51.30 1.12 2.65
CA VAL A 646 -51.34 0.98 4.12
C VAL A 646 -51.37 2.34 4.80
N ILE A 647 -50.44 3.24 4.48
CA ILE A 647 -50.28 4.51 5.20
C ILE A 647 -51.48 5.44 5.01
N GLU A 648 -52.01 5.58 3.79
CA GLU A 648 -53.19 6.41 3.54
C GLU A 648 -54.45 5.81 4.19
N THR A 649 -54.56 4.48 4.25
CA THR A 649 -55.63 3.82 5.01
C THR A 649 -55.55 4.16 6.50
N LEU A 650 -54.34 4.11 7.09
CA LEU A 650 -54.15 4.49 8.50
C LEU A 650 -54.46 5.96 8.74
N LYS A 651 -54.07 6.86 7.83
CA LYS A 651 -54.42 8.29 7.90
C LYS A 651 -55.93 8.49 7.88
N GLY A 652 -56.65 7.76 7.03
CA GLY A 652 -58.12 7.79 6.99
C GLY A 652 -58.76 7.29 8.28
N LEU A 653 -58.24 6.21 8.88
CA LEU A 653 -58.82 5.58 10.08
C LEU A 653 -58.56 6.36 11.37
N TYR A 654 -57.35 6.89 11.53
CA TYR A 654 -56.90 7.48 12.79
C TYR A 654 -56.74 9.00 12.74
N GLY A 655 -56.66 9.57 11.54
CA GLY A 655 -56.45 11.00 11.32
C GLY A 655 -54.97 11.42 11.37
N THR A 656 -54.72 12.65 10.94
CA THR A 656 -53.39 13.28 10.86
C THR A 656 -53.17 14.37 11.91
N ASP A 657 -54.06 14.48 12.88
CA ASP A 657 -53.85 15.39 14.01
C ASP A 657 -52.76 14.86 14.94
N GLU A 658 -52.21 15.74 15.77
CA GLU A 658 -51.26 15.36 16.81
C GLU A 658 -51.98 14.85 18.07
N THR A 659 -51.38 13.86 18.71
CA THR A 659 -51.75 13.41 20.05
C THR A 659 -51.06 14.28 21.11
N GLN A 660 -51.32 13.99 22.40
CA GLN A 660 -50.63 14.66 23.51
C GLN A 660 -49.11 14.42 23.53
N SER A 661 -48.62 13.38 22.83
CA SER A 661 -47.18 13.08 22.73
C SER A 661 -46.47 13.92 21.65
N GLY A 662 -47.23 14.64 20.81
CA GLY A 662 -46.72 15.35 19.63
C GLY A 662 -46.61 14.48 18.38
N GLU A 663 -47.02 13.21 18.44
CA GLU A 663 -47.03 12.30 17.30
C GLU A 663 -48.35 12.36 16.53
N LYS A 664 -48.30 12.08 15.23
CA LYS A 664 -49.51 11.99 14.39
C LYS A 664 -50.35 10.78 14.80
N LYS A 665 -51.68 10.92 14.92
CA LYS A 665 -52.58 9.84 15.35
C LYS A 665 -52.43 8.56 14.54
N TYR A 666 -52.33 8.64 13.21
CA TYR A 666 -52.11 7.46 12.36
C TYR A 666 -50.77 6.74 12.65
N TRP A 667 -49.74 7.47 13.07
CA TRP A 667 -48.45 6.90 13.44
C TRP A 667 -48.50 6.30 14.85
N GLU A 668 -49.08 7.03 15.81
CA GLU A 668 -49.12 6.59 17.20
C GLU A 668 -50.11 5.43 17.42
N LEU A 669 -51.32 5.54 16.90
CA LEU A 669 -52.41 4.57 17.11
C LEU A 669 -52.44 3.50 16.00
N GLY A 670 -52.13 3.87 14.76
CA GLY A 670 -52.14 2.95 13.61
C GLY A 670 -50.97 1.98 13.57
N ILE A 671 -49.89 2.22 14.32
CA ILE A 671 -48.72 1.33 14.43
C ILE A 671 -48.46 1.02 15.90
N ALA A 672 -49.04 -0.06 16.44
CA ALA A 672 -48.93 -0.36 17.87
C ALA A 672 -47.56 -0.92 18.31
N ASP A 673 -46.83 -1.61 17.41
CA ASP A 673 -45.53 -2.24 17.74
C ASP A 673 -44.44 -1.17 17.90
N SER A 674 -43.92 -1.02 19.13
CA SER A 674 -42.88 -0.04 19.47
C SER A 674 -41.56 -0.31 18.76
N ASN A 675 -41.23 -1.57 18.43
CA ASN A 675 -39.99 -1.92 17.77
C ASN A 675 -39.96 -1.42 16.32
N ILE A 676 -41.12 -1.44 15.64
CA ILE A 676 -41.27 -0.89 14.29
C ILE A 676 -41.01 0.61 14.31
N LYS A 677 -41.62 1.32 15.26
CA LYS A 677 -41.43 2.77 15.44
C LYS A 677 -39.97 3.12 15.74
N GLU A 678 -39.32 2.38 16.65
CA GLU A 678 -37.92 2.60 17.01
C GLU A 678 -36.96 2.35 15.83
N SER A 679 -37.18 1.28 15.07
CA SER A 679 -36.40 0.95 13.88
C SER A 679 -36.48 2.05 12.82
N ALA A 680 -37.69 2.50 12.49
CA ALA A 680 -37.92 3.59 11.54
C ALA A 680 -37.27 4.90 12.00
N TYR A 681 -37.42 5.25 13.28
CA TYR A 681 -36.79 6.43 13.86
C TYR A 681 -35.25 6.38 13.79
N LYS A 682 -34.65 5.23 14.12
CA LYS A 682 -33.21 5.03 14.03
C LYS A 682 -32.69 5.21 12.60
N LYS A 683 -33.38 4.64 11.61
CA LYS A 683 -33.02 4.81 10.18
C LYS A 683 -33.15 6.25 9.72
N GLN A 684 -34.21 6.96 10.14
CA GLN A 684 -34.39 8.38 9.86
C GLN A 684 -33.23 9.23 10.41
N GLN A 685 -32.76 8.93 11.62
CA GLN A 685 -31.65 9.67 12.25
C GLN A 685 -30.30 9.39 11.58
N GLN A 686 -30.11 8.18 11.04
CA GLN A 686 -28.92 7.81 10.26
C GLN A 686 -28.89 8.41 8.85
N ALA A 687 -30.03 8.87 8.33
CA ALA A 687 -30.10 9.54 7.04
C ALA A 687 -29.43 10.93 7.09
N LYS A 688 -28.73 11.29 6.00
CA LYS A 688 -28.15 12.62 5.81
C LYS A 688 -29.23 13.69 5.93
N ALA A 689 -28.90 14.83 6.56
CA ALA A 689 -29.86 15.90 6.83
C ALA A 689 -30.62 16.35 5.57
N GLU A 690 -29.94 16.46 4.43
CA GLU A 690 -30.51 16.86 3.14
C GLU A 690 -31.45 15.84 2.48
N LYS A 691 -31.46 14.58 2.95
CA LYS A 691 -32.27 13.47 2.41
C LYS A 691 -33.23 12.87 3.45
N ARG A 692 -33.45 13.56 4.57
CA ARG A 692 -34.31 13.05 5.65
C ARG A 692 -35.78 13.20 5.26
N ALA A 693 -36.49 12.08 5.23
CA ALA A 693 -37.91 11.99 4.86
C ALA A 693 -38.81 11.84 6.11
N PRO A 694 -40.14 11.84 5.97
CA PRO A 694 -41.08 11.46 7.04
C PRO A 694 -40.81 10.04 7.58
N ARG A 695 -41.28 9.74 8.79
CA ARG A 695 -40.91 8.50 9.50
C ARG A 695 -41.44 7.24 8.83
N GLU A 696 -42.62 7.33 8.23
CA GLU A 696 -43.27 6.28 7.46
C GLU A 696 -42.45 5.84 6.23
N ALA A 697 -41.58 6.71 5.70
CA ALA A 697 -40.69 6.37 4.59
C ALA A 697 -39.54 5.41 4.97
N TYR A 698 -39.40 5.09 6.26
CA TYR A 698 -38.34 4.22 6.79
C TYR A 698 -38.85 2.86 7.30
N LEU A 699 -40.12 2.54 7.07
CA LEU A 699 -40.71 1.22 7.33
C LEU A 699 -40.19 0.19 6.32
N ASP A 700 -39.89 -1.03 6.78
CA ASP A 700 -39.57 -2.15 5.90
C ASP A 700 -40.85 -2.86 5.43
N ILE A 701 -40.82 -3.52 4.27
CA ILE A 701 -42.01 -4.27 3.78
C ILE A 701 -42.52 -5.31 4.79
N VAL A 702 -41.60 -5.94 5.53
CA VAL A 702 -41.96 -6.92 6.57
C VAL A 702 -42.67 -6.29 7.76
N ASP A 703 -42.51 -4.99 8.01
CA ASP A 703 -43.22 -4.28 9.07
C ASP A 703 -44.72 -4.17 8.74
N PHE A 704 -45.06 -4.03 7.46
CA PHE A 704 -46.45 -3.92 7.02
C PHE A 704 -47.27 -5.17 7.34
N GLU A 705 -46.66 -6.36 7.38
CA GLU A 705 -47.38 -7.58 7.80
C GLU A 705 -47.99 -7.41 9.20
N LYS A 706 -47.20 -6.93 10.17
CA LYS A 706 -47.67 -6.70 11.54
C LYS A 706 -48.66 -5.55 11.63
N ILE A 707 -48.42 -4.47 10.88
CA ILE A 707 -49.30 -3.30 10.85
C ILE A 707 -50.67 -3.70 10.29
N ILE A 708 -50.73 -4.49 9.22
CA ILE A 708 -51.99 -4.93 8.61
C ILE A 708 -52.78 -5.83 9.57
N ARG A 709 -52.13 -6.78 10.26
CA ARG A 709 -52.80 -7.72 11.18
C ARG A 709 -53.28 -7.08 12.49
N GLN A 710 -52.87 -5.84 12.78
CA GLN A 710 -53.29 -5.14 13.99
C GLN A 710 -54.82 -5.09 14.05
N LYS A 711 -55.40 -5.43 15.22
CA LYS A 711 -56.86 -5.53 15.43
C LYS A 711 -57.64 -4.28 14.97
N GLY A 712 -57.08 -3.08 15.14
CA GLY A 712 -57.70 -1.82 14.71
C GLY A 712 -57.58 -1.50 13.22
N ASN A 713 -56.68 -2.18 12.51
CA ASN A 713 -56.39 -1.94 11.10
C ASN A 713 -56.97 -3.03 10.19
N TRP A 714 -57.10 -4.26 10.71
CA TRP A 714 -57.35 -5.47 9.92
C TRP A 714 -58.63 -5.40 9.09
N GLU A 715 -59.76 -5.05 9.69
CA GLU A 715 -61.05 -5.07 8.97
C GLU A 715 -61.05 -4.15 7.74
N THR A 716 -60.34 -3.03 7.80
CA THR A 716 -60.22 -2.08 6.69
C THR A 716 -59.19 -2.50 5.65
N LEU A 717 -58.07 -3.09 6.08
CA LEU A 717 -56.97 -3.49 5.19
C LEU A 717 -57.14 -4.90 4.60
N LYS A 718 -57.99 -5.74 5.21
CA LYS A 718 -58.24 -7.13 4.80
C LYS A 718 -58.68 -7.28 3.33
N PRO A 719 -59.61 -6.46 2.79
CA PRO A 719 -60.01 -6.57 1.39
C PRO A 719 -58.84 -6.38 0.40
N ILE A 720 -57.84 -5.58 0.79
CA ILE A 720 -56.67 -5.25 -0.02
C ILE A 720 -55.60 -6.33 0.09
N PHE A 721 -55.20 -6.67 1.32
CA PHE A 721 -53.95 -7.40 1.55
C PHE A 721 -54.13 -8.88 1.89
N SER A 722 -55.33 -9.35 2.23
CA SER A 722 -55.59 -10.76 2.54
C SER A 722 -55.64 -11.61 1.27
N ILE A 723 -54.46 -11.99 0.76
CA ILE A 723 -54.26 -12.71 -0.50
C ILE A 723 -53.74 -14.13 -0.19
N PRO A 724 -54.54 -15.19 -0.40
CA PRO A 724 -54.08 -16.56 -0.23
C PRO A 724 -52.94 -16.90 -1.20
N LEU A 725 -51.86 -17.52 -0.72
CA LEU A 725 -50.77 -18.00 -1.59
C LEU A 725 -51.28 -19.02 -2.62
N ARG A 726 -50.71 -18.97 -3.83
CA ARG A 726 -51.00 -19.92 -4.92
C ARG A 726 -50.93 -21.37 -4.42
N GLY A 727 -51.95 -22.17 -4.74
CA GLY A 727 -52.02 -23.59 -4.34
C GLY A 727 -52.41 -23.87 -2.88
N THR A 728 -52.70 -22.84 -2.06
CA THR A 728 -53.14 -23.04 -0.67
C THR A 728 -54.68 -23.01 -0.58
N PRO A 729 -55.35 -24.02 0.00
CA PRO A 729 -56.81 -23.99 0.16
C PRO A 729 -57.25 -22.84 1.09
N PRO A 730 -58.31 -22.07 0.75
CA PRO A 730 -58.73 -20.85 1.49
C PRO A 730 -59.14 -21.04 2.96
N LYS A 731 -59.09 -22.26 3.51
CA LYS A 731 -59.68 -22.61 4.81
C LYS A 731 -58.68 -22.81 5.95
N ALA A 732 -57.43 -22.38 5.82
CA ALA A 732 -56.38 -22.74 6.79
C ALA A 732 -55.87 -21.61 7.71
N LYS A 733 -56.15 -20.32 7.46
CA LYS A 733 -55.60 -19.21 8.28
C LYS A 733 -56.53 -17.99 8.35
N GLU A 734 -56.55 -17.32 9.50
CA GLU A 734 -57.27 -16.06 9.74
C GLU A 734 -56.70 -14.87 8.94
N TYR A 735 -55.40 -14.91 8.64
CA TYR A 735 -54.66 -13.86 7.93
C TYR A 735 -53.88 -14.47 6.75
N HIS A 736 -54.16 -14.01 5.53
CA HIS A 736 -53.45 -14.42 4.32
C HIS A 736 -52.42 -13.37 3.91
N LEU A 737 -51.33 -13.24 4.69
CA LEU A 737 -50.24 -12.28 4.44
C LEU A 737 -48.87 -12.92 4.21
N ASP A 738 -48.81 -14.26 4.12
CA ASP A 738 -47.55 -15.00 3.98
C ASP A 738 -46.77 -14.59 2.70
N TRP A 739 -47.47 -14.08 1.68
CA TRP A 739 -46.89 -13.54 0.45
C TRP A 739 -45.97 -12.33 0.69
N ILE A 740 -46.15 -11.56 1.77
CA ILE A 740 -45.31 -10.39 2.09
C ILE A 740 -43.86 -10.82 2.32
N LYS A 741 -43.66 -11.99 2.94
CA LYS A 741 -42.33 -12.54 3.20
C LYS A 741 -41.65 -12.98 1.90
N GLU A 742 -42.36 -13.72 1.06
CA GLU A 742 -41.88 -14.20 -0.24
C GLU A 742 -41.56 -13.00 -1.17
N PHE A 743 -42.44 -12.00 -1.21
CA PHE A 743 -42.21 -10.75 -1.93
C PHE A 743 -40.99 -9.99 -1.40
N ASN A 744 -40.79 -9.92 -0.08
CA ASN A 744 -39.63 -9.27 0.51
C ASN A 744 -38.31 -9.99 0.16
N ASP A 745 -38.31 -11.32 0.11
CA ASP A 745 -37.14 -12.09 -0.31
C ASP A 745 -36.78 -11.83 -1.78
N ILE A 746 -37.79 -11.81 -2.66
CA ILE A 746 -37.65 -11.44 -4.08
C ILE A 746 -37.18 -10.00 -4.24
N ARG A 747 -37.77 -9.04 -3.49
CA ARG A 747 -37.35 -7.62 -3.49
C ARG A 747 -35.87 -7.49 -3.15
N ASN A 748 -35.40 -8.22 -2.14
CA ASN A 748 -34.00 -8.20 -1.74
C ASN A 748 -33.08 -8.79 -2.82
N VAL A 749 -33.51 -9.85 -3.52
CA VAL A 749 -32.78 -10.39 -4.68
C VAL A 749 -32.73 -9.38 -5.82
N ALA A 750 -33.84 -8.73 -6.15
CA ALA A 750 -33.92 -7.75 -7.24
C ALA A 750 -33.07 -6.50 -6.96
N ALA A 751 -33.13 -5.96 -5.75
CA ALA A 751 -32.37 -4.79 -5.30
C ALA A 751 -30.86 -5.06 -5.15
N HIS A 752 -30.48 -6.31 -4.87
CA HIS A 752 -29.08 -6.72 -4.67
C HIS A 752 -28.65 -7.86 -5.59
N SER A 753 -29.16 -7.86 -6.82
CA SER A 753 -28.86 -8.91 -7.80
C SER A 753 -27.36 -9.10 -7.99
N SER A 754 -26.93 -10.36 -7.99
CA SER A 754 -25.54 -10.74 -8.23
C SER A 754 -25.46 -12.02 -9.03
N ILE A 755 -24.26 -12.33 -9.52
CA ILE A 755 -24.01 -13.59 -10.22
C ILE A 755 -24.35 -14.84 -9.40
N TYR A 756 -24.41 -14.75 -8.06
CA TYR A 756 -24.74 -15.86 -7.16
C TYR A 756 -26.18 -15.82 -6.65
N ARG A 757 -26.89 -14.72 -6.90
CA ARG A 757 -28.24 -14.47 -6.38
C ARG A 757 -29.05 -13.76 -7.46
N GLN A 758 -29.73 -14.57 -8.27
CA GLN A 758 -30.60 -14.16 -9.37
C GLN A 758 -32.03 -14.66 -9.10
N LEU A 759 -33.01 -14.03 -9.74
CA LEU A 759 -34.39 -14.48 -9.73
C LEU A 759 -34.53 -15.76 -10.56
N SER A 760 -35.32 -16.69 -10.06
CA SER A 760 -35.73 -17.92 -10.74
C SER A 760 -36.99 -17.69 -11.58
N ASP A 761 -37.33 -18.64 -12.46
CA ASP A 761 -38.60 -18.62 -13.20
C ASP A 761 -39.81 -18.59 -12.24
N ASP A 762 -39.74 -19.33 -11.15
CA ASP A 762 -40.77 -19.34 -10.10
C ASP A 762 -40.95 -17.96 -9.43
N ASP A 763 -39.87 -17.17 -9.29
CA ASP A 763 -39.91 -15.81 -8.74
C ASP A 763 -40.58 -14.85 -9.73
N TYR A 764 -40.31 -14.99 -11.04
CA TYR A 764 -40.97 -14.19 -12.07
C TYR A 764 -42.46 -14.48 -12.14
N GLU A 765 -42.85 -15.75 -12.09
CA GLU A 765 -44.25 -16.16 -12.04
C GLU A 765 -44.95 -15.66 -10.77
N PHE A 766 -44.26 -15.72 -9.62
CA PHE A 766 -44.78 -15.18 -8.37
C PHE A 766 -45.03 -13.67 -8.45
N LEU A 767 -44.07 -12.90 -8.98
CA LEU A 767 -44.21 -11.45 -9.14
C LEU A 767 -45.38 -11.09 -10.06
N ALA A 768 -45.53 -11.78 -11.19
CA ALA A 768 -46.63 -11.55 -12.13
C ALA A 768 -47.99 -11.85 -11.50
N TRP A 769 -48.09 -12.97 -10.77
CA TRP A 769 -49.31 -13.35 -10.04
C TRP A 769 -49.66 -12.34 -8.94
N LEU A 770 -48.69 -12.01 -8.08
CA LEU A 770 -48.91 -11.09 -6.97
C LEU A 770 -49.30 -9.70 -7.48
N LYS A 771 -48.66 -9.24 -8.56
CA LYS A 771 -48.99 -7.95 -9.19
C LYS A 771 -50.44 -7.92 -9.63
N ALA A 772 -50.92 -8.96 -10.32
CA ALA A 772 -52.32 -9.03 -10.75
C ALA A 772 -53.29 -8.97 -9.56
N GLU A 773 -53.08 -9.81 -8.53
CA GLU A 773 -53.93 -9.83 -7.33
C GLU A 773 -53.91 -8.50 -6.56
N LEU A 774 -52.72 -7.92 -6.37
CA LEU A 774 -52.56 -6.70 -5.58
C LEU A 774 -53.14 -5.49 -6.32
N TYR A 775 -52.94 -5.39 -7.63
CA TYR A 775 -53.37 -4.23 -8.42
C TYR A 775 -54.90 -4.17 -8.50
N ASP A 776 -55.55 -5.30 -8.78
CA ASP A 776 -57.01 -5.38 -8.83
C ASP A 776 -57.64 -4.99 -7.48
N ARG A 777 -57.07 -5.48 -6.37
CA ARG A 777 -57.58 -5.18 -5.02
C ARG A 777 -57.33 -3.74 -4.60
N CYS A 778 -56.15 -3.18 -4.90
CA CYS A 778 -55.83 -1.78 -4.65
C CYS A 778 -56.73 -0.85 -5.47
N ALA A 779 -56.98 -1.16 -6.74
CA ALA A 779 -57.86 -0.39 -7.61
C ALA A 779 -59.30 -0.36 -7.08
N LEU A 780 -59.83 -1.51 -6.63
CA LEU A 780 -61.14 -1.59 -5.97
C LEU A 780 -61.23 -0.79 -4.67
N ALA A 781 -60.10 -0.60 -3.99
CA ALA A 781 -60.00 0.23 -2.79
C ALA A 781 -59.67 1.71 -3.07
N GLY A 782 -59.61 2.13 -4.34
CA GLY A 782 -59.37 3.51 -4.74
C GLY A 782 -57.90 3.94 -4.80
N PHE A 783 -56.96 2.98 -4.76
CA PHE A 783 -55.53 3.24 -4.96
C PHE A 783 -55.16 2.97 -6.42
N ALA A 784 -54.56 3.97 -7.09
CA ALA A 784 -54.06 3.81 -8.45
C ALA A 784 -52.78 2.94 -8.43
N PRO A 785 -52.77 1.82 -9.17
CA PRO A 785 -51.58 0.99 -9.33
C PRO A 785 -50.48 1.63 -10.18
#